data_AF-A0A2N1JGM4-F1
#
_entry.id   AF-A0A2N1JGM4-F1
#
_cell.length_a   1.000
_cell.length_b   1.000
_cell.length_c   1.000
_cell.angle_alpha   90.00
_cell.angle_beta   90.00
_cell.angle_gamma   90.00
#
_symmetry.space_group_name_H-M   'P 1'
#
loop_
_entity.id
_entity.type
_entity.pdbx_description
1 polymer ?
#
loop_
_entity_poly.entity_id
_entity_poly.type
_entity_poly.pdbx_seq_one_letter_code
_entity_poly.pdbx_strand_id
1 'polypeptide(L)'
;MSGSVDAHINHQEVSPKAMRAVRYETTKEAAAKGFAIGMGGTTLIGYFLQTYSPTIRKMPRSLKLTTTILGGMALGSVFGERASIAFEQMHYADNASKHAQRVKQKHETDWDSLPLYDKALSWTKNNKFTVVIGSWIGSMAGSWFAGDKLLEEEKLAEEHSWSDIILEQNHLNNQEHPIILHHSPEKKGNEKGKMQEDDNKKEEGDKKEAEKDAGSRFLSTGLSRQDPLPAMAKTTAMRTVAAVKGRPAQYTQSSRKGKQSWRKNIDLSATEAALEDIREQERVVGAPVHTHKDSQLFVEDRSGQETQLARQAREKRKLRSQEILEQRSAVPAVQQRMQATFKLDTKTPGGKASTAGLPAKLKRRLRILAQRPHEGIEGDSERGSAGKLQSDSVFTEKHNLWSDPAPEKQAGQDDWITPVVKTAILRPSSPLHEPSRIAKKAAAVPVPHAGASYNPDYKEHEQLLQEAYEKAKAEEDADAEKEYLKRKFSELRPYRNDATTGMVIGEFGEEADENQKGEEEYSAPKMPGRKTQAQRRREARAKEQKRVAEQRKKMRIQRGMVSEMPARAKKLKALTSERQALADERRQRKLTRMQEKGIAGLRVSKYSVPESRVDVQTGDELSENFRKLKPEGNLFWDRFQSMQARGLVEARRPVQPSRRKRKTKSYDRHSFKRD
;
A
#
# COMPACT_ATOMS: atom_id res chain seq x y z
N MET A 1 -19.74 -3.46 25.05
CA MET A 1 -19.90 -2.46 26.12
C MET A 1 -18.54 -1.83 26.38
N SER A 2 -18.12 -1.00 25.43
CA SER A 2 -17.38 0.22 25.74
C SER A 2 -18.43 1.20 26.26
N GLY A 3 -18.16 1.87 27.38
CA GLY A 3 -19.00 2.97 27.82
C GLY A 3 -18.75 4.14 26.89
N SER A 4 -19.52 4.21 25.80
CA SER A 4 -19.81 5.51 25.19
C SER A 4 -20.63 6.24 26.21
N VAL A 5 -20.08 7.30 26.79
CA VAL A 5 -20.90 8.31 27.47
C VAL A 5 -21.62 9.04 26.34
N ASP A 6 -22.69 8.42 25.84
CA ASP A 6 -23.66 9.09 24.98
C ASP A 6 -24.49 10.01 25.88
N ALA A 7 -23.87 11.10 26.31
CA ALA A 7 -24.59 12.28 26.74
C ALA A 7 -25.22 12.89 25.48
N HIS A 8 -26.39 12.39 25.08
CA HIS A 8 -27.30 13.11 24.19
C HIS A 8 -27.80 14.34 24.94
N ILE A 9 -26.95 15.37 24.96
CA ILE A 9 -27.32 16.70 25.39
C ILE A 9 -28.24 17.27 24.31
N ASN A 10 -29.53 17.32 24.61
CA ASN A 10 -30.48 18.10 23.83
C ASN A 10 -30.04 19.56 23.87
N HIS A 11 -30.04 20.22 22.71
CA HIS A 11 -29.57 21.59 22.48
C HIS A 11 -30.21 22.69 23.34
N GLN A 12 -31.20 22.39 24.17
CA GLN A 12 -32.00 23.40 24.85
C GLN A 12 -31.50 23.80 26.24
N GLU A 13 -30.53 23.10 26.85
CA GLU A 13 -30.18 23.36 28.27
C GLU A 13 -28.68 23.61 28.55
N VAL A 14 -27.79 23.58 27.56
CA VAL A 14 -26.34 23.74 27.81
C VAL A 14 -25.81 25.08 27.33
N SER A 15 -25.21 25.84 28.26
CA SER A 15 -24.61 27.13 27.96
C SER A 15 -23.52 27.02 26.88
N PRO A 16 -23.39 27.99 25.96
CA PRO A 16 -22.36 27.98 24.91
C PRO A 16 -20.94 27.79 25.45
N LYS A 17 -20.69 28.20 26.70
CA LYS A 17 -19.41 28.05 27.39
C LYS A 17 -19.10 26.59 27.74
N ALA A 18 -20.10 25.83 28.22
CA ALA A 18 -19.94 24.42 28.55
C ALA A 18 -19.73 23.54 27.29
N MET A 19 -20.46 23.83 26.20
CA MET A 19 -20.24 23.15 24.91
C MET A 19 -18.84 23.39 24.33
N ARG A 20 -18.31 24.61 24.48
CA ARG A 20 -16.93 24.93 24.07
C ARG A 20 -15.89 24.17 24.92
N ALA A 21 -16.13 24.00 26.22
CA ALA A 21 -15.25 23.23 27.09
C ALA A 21 -15.19 21.75 26.68
N VAL A 22 -16.34 21.12 26.43
CA VAL A 22 -16.40 19.71 25.98
C VAL A 22 -15.78 19.54 24.59
N ARG A 23 -16.01 20.49 23.67
CA ARG A 23 -15.31 20.50 22.37
C ARG A 23 -13.81 20.55 22.55
N TYR A 24 -13.33 21.42 23.43
CA TYR A 24 -11.90 21.61 23.66
C TYR A 24 -11.24 20.39 24.32
N GLU A 25 -11.93 19.71 25.24
CA GLU A 25 -11.45 18.46 25.84
C GLU A 25 -11.37 17.34 24.80
N THR A 26 -12.41 17.17 23.99
CA THR A 26 -12.45 16.14 22.94
C THR A 26 -11.39 16.35 21.85
N THR A 27 -11.14 17.60 21.44
CA THR A 27 -10.08 17.92 20.47
C THR A 27 -8.69 17.74 21.05
N LYS A 28 -8.47 18.13 22.32
CA LYS A 28 -7.22 17.90 23.03
C LYS A 28 -6.87 16.43 23.14
N GLU A 29 -7.82 15.59 23.55
CA GLU A 29 -7.59 14.16 23.66
C GLU A 29 -7.26 13.53 22.30
N ALA A 30 -7.97 13.93 21.25
CA ALA A 30 -7.71 13.44 19.90
C ALA A 30 -6.35 13.91 19.37
N ALA A 31 -5.99 15.18 19.60
CA ALA A 31 -4.69 15.72 19.23
C ALA A 31 -3.54 15.03 19.98
N ALA A 32 -3.69 14.75 21.28
CA ALA A 32 -2.70 14.02 22.07
C ALA A 32 -2.52 12.57 21.57
N LYS A 33 -3.62 11.89 21.21
CA LYS A 33 -3.58 10.55 20.59
C LYS A 33 -2.90 10.60 19.21
N GLY A 34 -3.23 11.58 18.38
CA GLY A 34 -2.59 11.79 17.07
C GLY A 34 -1.09 12.07 17.19
N PHE A 35 -0.69 12.87 18.18
CA PHE A 35 0.70 13.20 18.47
C PHE A 35 1.52 11.97 18.88
N ALA A 36 0.97 11.14 19.77
CA ALA A 36 1.62 9.89 20.19
C ALA A 36 1.78 8.89 19.04
N ILE A 37 0.73 8.75 18.21
CA ILE A 37 0.78 7.92 16.99
C ILE A 37 1.82 8.45 16.01
N GLY A 38 1.88 9.78 15.83
CA GLY A 38 2.83 10.42 14.92
C GLY A 38 4.28 10.22 15.33
N MET A 39 4.62 10.44 16.60
CA MET A 39 5.97 10.15 17.12
C MET A 39 6.32 8.66 16.98
N GLY A 40 5.39 7.75 17.30
CA GLY A 40 5.61 6.32 17.14
C GLY A 40 5.84 5.90 15.68
N GLY A 41 5.08 6.48 14.75
CA GLY A 41 5.23 6.24 13.33
C GLY A 41 6.55 6.76 12.77
N THR A 42 6.91 8.00 13.09
CA THR A 42 8.15 8.62 12.59
C THR A 42 9.41 8.02 13.19
N THR A 43 9.40 7.63 14.47
CA THR A 43 10.53 6.89 15.07
C THR A 43 10.74 5.52 14.42
N LEU A 44 9.68 4.76 14.15
CA LEU A 44 9.77 3.46 13.47
C LEU A 44 10.27 3.60 12.02
N ILE A 45 9.77 4.59 11.29
CA ILE A 45 10.21 4.89 9.92
C ILE A 45 11.67 5.34 9.92
N GLY A 46 12.06 6.21 10.86
CA GLY A 46 13.44 6.65 11.05
C GLY A 46 14.40 5.50 11.36
N TYR A 47 13.99 4.57 12.23
CA TYR A 47 14.74 3.35 12.53
C TYR A 47 14.91 2.45 11.30
N PHE A 48 13.84 2.27 10.51
CA PHE A 48 13.91 1.51 9.27
C PHE A 48 14.83 2.17 8.24
N LEU A 49 14.71 3.48 8.03
CA LEU A 49 15.55 4.26 7.11
C LEU A 49 17.02 4.28 7.53
N GLN A 50 17.29 4.25 8.84
CA GLN A 50 18.65 4.11 9.37
C GLN A 50 19.28 2.78 8.95
N THR A 51 18.51 1.71 8.69
CA THR A 51 19.08 0.44 8.19
C THR A 51 19.45 0.49 6.71
N TYR A 52 18.79 1.33 5.90
CA TYR A 52 19.02 1.42 4.45
C TYR A 52 19.97 2.54 4.02
N SER A 53 19.99 3.68 4.70
CA SER A 53 20.76 4.87 4.27
C SER A 53 21.93 5.20 5.20
N PRO A 54 23.17 5.33 4.66
CA PRO A 54 24.33 5.75 5.45
C PRO A 54 24.25 7.24 5.86
N THR A 55 23.54 8.08 5.12
CA THR A 55 23.37 9.51 5.42
C THR A 55 22.53 9.72 6.70
N ILE A 56 21.44 8.95 6.85
CA ILE A 56 20.57 9.01 8.04
C ILE A 56 21.28 8.45 9.27
N ARG A 57 22.23 7.51 9.10
CA ARG A 57 23.10 7.07 10.19
C ARG A 57 23.99 8.20 10.71
N LYS A 58 24.58 8.98 9.80
CA LYS A 58 25.48 10.11 10.11
C LYS A 58 24.76 11.35 10.67
N MET A 59 23.45 11.47 10.47
CA MET A 59 22.66 12.62 10.92
C MET A 59 22.69 12.80 12.46
N PRO A 60 22.84 14.04 12.98
CA PRO A 60 22.91 14.32 14.41
C PRO A 60 21.61 13.93 15.14
N ARG A 61 21.74 13.58 16.43
CA ARG A 61 20.61 13.11 17.26
C ARG A 61 19.53 14.19 17.45
N SER A 62 19.92 15.46 17.48
CA SER A 62 18.99 16.60 17.55
C SER A 62 18.05 16.63 16.35
N LEU A 63 18.56 16.44 15.12
CA LEU A 63 17.76 16.48 13.90
C LEU A 63 16.82 15.25 13.78
N LYS A 64 17.22 14.11 14.36
CA LYS A 64 16.35 12.93 14.48
C LYS A 64 15.21 13.15 15.48
N LEU A 65 15.46 13.89 16.56
CA LEU A 65 14.43 14.26 17.53
C LEU A 65 13.46 15.29 16.97
N THR A 66 13.95 16.31 16.26
CA THR A 66 13.08 17.34 15.66
C THR A 66 12.14 16.75 14.61
N THR A 67 12.65 15.86 13.73
CA THR A 67 11.80 15.15 12.75
C THR A 67 10.74 14.27 13.40
N THR A 68 11.06 13.65 14.53
CA THR A 68 10.10 12.85 15.31
C THR A 68 8.99 13.72 15.90
N ILE A 69 9.37 14.84 16.54
CA ILE A 69 8.44 15.80 17.15
C ILE A 69 7.54 16.44 16.09
N LEU A 70 8.11 16.80 14.93
CA LEU A 70 7.36 17.40 13.81
C LEU A 70 6.31 16.44 13.25
N GLY A 71 6.65 15.15 13.13
CA GLY A 71 5.69 14.12 12.75
C GLY A 71 4.58 13.91 13.77
N GLY A 72 4.90 14.03 15.06
CA GLY A 72 3.91 14.10 16.13
C GLY A 72 2.97 15.29 15.95
N MET A 73 3.52 16.50 15.80
CA MET A 73 2.72 17.73 15.66
C MET A 73 1.77 17.67 14.45
N ALA A 74 2.26 17.20 13.29
CA ALA A 74 1.48 17.09 12.07
C ALA A 74 0.30 16.11 12.19
N LEU A 75 0.49 14.95 12.83
CA LEU A 75 -0.61 14.01 13.06
C LEU A 75 -1.53 14.46 14.20
N GLY A 76 -0.99 15.13 15.22
CA GLY A 76 -1.77 15.73 16.29
C GLY A 76 -2.75 16.79 15.78
N SER A 77 -2.33 17.68 14.89
CA SER A 77 -3.22 18.71 14.32
C SER A 77 -4.35 18.09 13.50
N VAL A 78 -4.05 17.13 12.61
CA VAL A 78 -5.06 16.46 11.78
C VAL A 78 -6.10 15.72 12.61
N PHE A 79 -5.68 15.00 13.66
CA PHE A 79 -6.62 14.29 14.53
C PHE A 79 -7.45 15.24 15.40
N GLY A 80 -6.85 16.33 15.89
CA GLY A 80 -7.57 17.38 16.62
C GLY A 80 -8.62 18.06 15.75
N GLU A 81 -8.28 18.40 14.52
CA GLU A 81 -9.18 19.05 13.56
C GLU A 81 -10.33 18.11 13.16
N ARG A 82 -10.04 16.83 12.87
CA ARG A 82 -11.07 15.83 12.57
C ARG A 82 -12.02 15.60 13.74
N ALA A 83 -11.51 15.53 14.97
CA ALA A 83 -12.35 15.41 16.15
C ALA A 83 -13.21 16.67 16.37
N SER A 84 -12.66 17.85 16.08
CA SER A 84 -13.41 19.12 16.18
C SER A 84 -14.58 19.17 15.20
N ILE A 85 -14.35 18.76 13.95
CA ILE A 85 -15.36 18.72 12.90
C ILE A 85 -16.41 17.63 13.19
N ALA A 86 -15.97 16.47 13.69
CA ALA A 86 -16.89 15.40 14.09
C ALA A 86 -17.77 15.83 15.27
N PHE A 87 -17.21 16.54 16.24
CA PHE A 87 -17.96 17.12 17.36
C PHE A 87 -19.01 18.12 16.86
N GLU A 88 -18.64 19.04 15.96
CA GLU A 88 -19.60 19.97 15.35
C GLU A 88 -20.70 19.24 14.57
N GLN A 89 -20.39 18.15 13.87
CA GLN A 89 -21.38 17.37 13.13
C GLN A 89 -22.37 16.63 14.04
N MET A 90 -21.94 16.21 15.23
CA MET A 90 -22.80 15.51 16.20
C MET A 90 -23.60 16.46 17.08
N HIS A 91 -23.10 17.67 17.32
CA HIS A 91 -23.67 18.65 18.25
C HIS A 91 -24.25 19.90 17.58
N TYR A 92 -24.53 19.90 16.28
CA TYR A 92 -25.35 20.93 15.62
C TYR A 92 -26.49 20.27 14.83
N ALA A 93 -27.71 20.28 15.39
CA ALA A 93 -28.93 19.77 14.75
C ALA A 93 -29.76 20.85 14.02
N ASP A 94 -29.14 21.99 13.68
CA ASP A 94 -29.82 23.12 13.05
C ASP A 94 -30.07 22.93 11.54
N ASN A 95 -31.00 23.71 10.98
CA ASN A 95 -31.28 23.71 9.53
C ASN A 95 -30.02 24.01 8.68
N ALA A 96 -29.04 24.73 9.24
CA ALA A 96 -27.75 24.98 8.62
C ALA A 96 -26.88 23.72 8.46
N SER A 97 -26.89 22.79 9.41
CA SER A 97 -26.11 21.54 9.30
C SER A 97 -26.72 20.57 8.31
N LYS A 98 -28.06 20.52 8.24
CA LYS A 98 -28.78 19.77 7.18
C LYS A 98 -28.55 20.38 5.81
N HIS A 99 -28.50 21.71 5.69
CA HIS A 99 -28.13 22.39 4.46
C HIS A 99 -26.69 22.06 4.05
N ALA A 100 -25.73 22.13 4.97
CA ALA A 100 -24.34 21.75 4.72
C ALA A 100 -24.18 20.27 4.30
N GLN A 101 -24.97 19.35 4.88
CA GLN A 101 -25.02 17.95 4.45
C GLN A 101 -25.58 17.80 3.04
N ARG A 102 -26.64 18.53 2.69
CA ARG A 102 -27.19 18.54 1.32
C ARG A 102 -26.21 19.12 0.30
N VAL A 103 -25.49 20.18 0.65
CA VAL A 103 -24.44 20.76 -0.20
C VAL A 103 -23.28 19.80 -0.37
N LYS A 104 -22.85 19.10 0.69
CA LYS A 104 -21.84 18.05 0.59
C LYS A 104 -22.30 16.87 -0.27
N GLN A 105 -23.54 16.41 -0.10
CA GLN A 105 -24.10 15.33 -0.92
C GLN A 105 -24.21 15.73 -2.40
N LYS A 106 -24.62 16.97 -2.70
CA LYS A 106 -24.61 17.51 -4.06
C LYS A 106 -23.18 17.56 -4.62
N HIS A 107 -22.24 18.08 -3.85
CA HIS A 107 -20.84 18.12 -4.25
C HIS A 107 -20.25 16.70 -4.43
N GLU A 108 -20.67 15.70 -3.66
CA GLU A 108 -20.28 14.29 -3.84
C GLU A 108 -20.91 13.70 -5.11
N THR A 109 -22.18 13.99 -5.40
CA THR A 109 -22.84 13.54 -6.63
C THR A 109 -22.27 14.20 -7.88
N ASP A 110 -21.94 15.49 -7.78
CA ASP A 110 -21.29 16.27 -8.84
C ASP A 110 -19.83 15.83 -9.00
N TRP A 111 -19.14 15.51 -7.90
CA TRP A 111 -17.83 14.89 -7.95
C TRP A 111 -17.90 13.56 -8.68
N ASP A 112 -18.82 12.68 -8.32
CA ASP A 112 -18.93 11.35 -8.90
C ASP A 112 -19.24 11.38 -10.40
N SER A 113 -19.99 12.37 -10.88
CA SER A 113 -20.31 12.57 -12.29
C SER A 113 -19.17 13.12 -13.15
N LEU A 114 -18.11 13.70 -12.54
CA LEU A 114 -16.97 14.23 -13.28
C LEU A 114 -16.09 13.11 -13.89
N PRO A 115 -15.54 13.33 -15.10
CA PRO A 115 -14.55 12.44 -15.68
C PRO A 115 -13.24 12.43 -14.86
N LEU A 116 -12.48 11.34 -14.95
CA LEU A 116 -11.28 11.11 -14.13
C LEU A 116 -10.23 12.22 -14.25
N TYR A 117 -10.13 12.85 -15.41
CA TYR A 117 -9.23 13.98 -15.65
C TYR A 117 -9.63 15.21 -14.83
N ASP A 118 -10.93 15.54 -14.82
CA ASP A 118 -11.45 16.69 -14.08
C ASP A 118 -11.44 16.46 -12.58
N LYS A 119 -11.64 15.22 -12.12
CA LYS A 119 -11.40 14.81 -10.72
C LYS A 119 -9.95 15.05 -10.31
N ALA A 120 -8.99 14.66 -11.15
CA ALA A 120 -7.58 14.91 -10.86
C ALA A 120 -7.26 16.41 -10.85
N LEU A 121 -7.77 17.18 -11.81
CA LEU A 121 -7.55 18.63 -11.90
C LEU A 121 -8.17 19.39 -10.71
N SER A 122 -9.43 19.12 -10.39
CA SER A 122 -10.10 19.72 -9.22
C SER A 122 -9.43 19.34 -7.91
N TRP A 123 -8.97 18.09 -7.76
CA TRP A 123 -8.19 17.67 -6.60
C TRP A 123 -6.86 18.44 -6.50
N THR A 124 -6.13 18.61 -7.61
CA THR A 124 -4.87 19.39 -7.62
C THR A 124 -5.09 20.88 -7.36
N LYS A 125 -6.20 21.46 -7.82
CA LYS A 125 -6.58 22.85 -7.53
C LYS A 125 -6.88 23.04 -6.04
N ASN A 126 -7.67 22.15 -5.47
CA ASN A 126 -8.06 22.20 -4.05
C ASN A 126 -6.89 21.90 -3.11
N ASN A 127 -5.87 21.17 -3.61
CA ASN A 127 -4.71 20.77 -2.83
C ASN A 127 -3.39 21.34 -3.39
N LYS A 128 -3.44 22.54 -4.00
CA LYS A 128 -2.31 23.17 -4.72
C LYS A 128 -1.01 23.15 -3.91
N PHE A 129 -1.07 23.53 -2.64
CA PHE A 129 0.12 23.58 -1.79
C PHE A 129 0.71 22.20 -1.50
N THR A 130 -0.14 21.19 -1.26
CA THR A 130 0.34 19.82 -1.05
C THR A 130 0.98 19.23 -2.31
N VAL A 131 0.48 19.59 -3.48
CA VAL A 131 1.04 19.17 -4.78
C VAL A 131 2.37 19.86 -5.04
N VAL A 132 2.49 21.15 -4.71
CA VAL A 132 3.75 21.89 -4.81
C VAL A 132 4.79 21.34 -3.84
N ILE A 133 4.43 21.12 -2.57
CA ILE A 133 5.32 20.53 -1.56
C ILE A 133 5.71 19.10 -1.95
N GLY A 134 4.76 18.27 -2.39
CA GLY A 134 5.02 16.91 -2.85
C GLY A 134 5.90 16.85 -4.10
N SER A 135 5.73 17.78 -5.04
CA SER A 135 6.58 17.96 -6.22
C SER A 135 8.01 18.36 -5.82
N TRP A 136 8.14 19.22 -4.81
CA TRP A 136 9.44 19.62 -4.26
C TRP A 136 10.16 18.48 -3.55
N ILE A 137 9.47 17.77 -2.66
CA ILE A 137 10.00 16.59 -1.96
C ILE A 137 10.35 15.49 -2.98
N GLY A 138 9.51 15.29 -4.01
CA GLY A 138 9.76 14.36 -5.10
C GLY A 138 10.97 14.75 -5.96
N SER A 139 11.15 16.05 -6.22
CA SER A 139 12.32 16.60 -6.91
C SER A 139 13.60 16.38 -6.11
N MET A 140 13.56 16.63 -4.79
CA MET A 140 14.68 16.34 -3.89
C MET A 140 15.01 14.85 -3.82
N ALA A 141 14.00 13.98 -3.69
CA ALA A 141 14.20 12.54 -3.69
C ALA A 141 14.76 12.05 -5.05
N GLY A 142 14.26 12.59 -6.16
CA GLY A 142 14.77 12.30 -7.51
C GLY A 142 16.22 12.73 -7.71
N SER A 143 16.60 13.90 -7.20
CA SER A 143 17.99 14.38 -7.21
C SER A 143 18.90 13.48 -6.34
N TRP A 144 18.36 12.93 -5.25
CA TRP A 144 19.09 12.03 -4.35
C TRP A 144 19.32 10.63 -4.93
N PHE A 145 18.39 10.12 -5.75
CA PHE A 145 18.54 8.85 -6.47
C PHE A 145 19.38 8.96 -7.75
N ALA A 146 19.45 10.14 -8.36
CA ALA A 146 20.37 10.45 -9.45
C ALA A 146 21.77 10.76 -8.88
N GLY A 147 22.55 9.71 -8.61
CA GLY A 147 23.82 9.76 -7.87
C GLY A 147 24.95 10.62 -8.48
N ASP A 148 24.82 11.94 -8.44
CA ASP A 148 25.91 12.86 -8.74
C ASP A 148 26.74 13.16 -7.48
N LYS A 149 28.05 12.86 -7.59
CA LYS A 149 29.10 13.22 -6.64
C LYS A 149 29.44 14.71 -6.80
N LEU A 150 28.60 15.60 -6.28
CA LEU A 150 29.01 16.98 -6.02
C LEU A 150 29.42 17.13 -4.55
N LEU A 151 30.47 17.93 -4.33
CA LEU A 151 31.19 18.15 -3.07
C LEU A 151 30.20 18.45 -1.93
N GLU A 152 30.43 17.81 -0.77
CA GLU A 152 29.55 17.86 0.41
C GLU A 152 29.26 19.30 0.91
N GLU A 153 30.09 20.28 0.54
CA GLU A 153 29.97 21.68 0.95
C GLU A 153 28.89 22.47 0.18
N GLU A 154 28.62 22.16 -1.11
CA GLU A 154 27.56 22.83 -1.87
C GLU A 154 26.16 22.37 -1.42
N LYS A 155 26.03 21.11 -0.97
CA LYS A 155 24.76 20.56 -0.45
C LYS A 155 24.36 21.16 0.89
N LEU A 156 25.33 21.48 1.76
CA LEU A 156 25.07 22.14 3.04
C LEU A 156 24.67 23.61 2.86
N ALA A 157 25.26 24.32 1.89
CA ALA A 157 24.90 25.70 1.57
C ALA A 157 23.48 25.80 0.98
N GLU A 158 23.08 24.85 0.14
CA GLU A 158 21.69 24.72 -0.31
C GLU A 158 20.77 24.38 0.87
N GLU A 159 21.09 23.41 1.72
CA GLU A 159 20.28 23.06 2.90
C GLU A 159 20.05 24.25 3.85
N HIS A 160 21.05 25.10 4.09
CA HIS A 160 20.91 26.32 4.90
C HIS A 160 20.03 27.40 4.23
N SER A 161 20.18 27.60 2.92
CA SER A 161 19.29 28.49 2.17
C SER A 161 17.83 28.03 2.22
N TRP A 162 17.60 26.71 2.22
CA TRP A 162 16.25 26.15 2.26
C TRP A 162 15.64 26.12 3.66
N SER A 163 16.44 25.95 4.72
CA SER A 163 15.93 26.07 6.10
C SER A 163 15.46 27.49 6.40
N ASP A 164 16.16 28.49 5.89
CA ASP A 164 15.80 29.89 6.09
C ASP A 164 14.50 30.25 5.34
N ILE A 165 14.32 29.74 4.11
CA ILE A 165 13.07 29.92 3.34
C ILE A 165 11.86 29.24 4.01
N ILE A 166 12.06 28.06 4.61
CA ILE A 166 10.98 27.34 5.32
C ILE A 166 10.63 28.05 6.64
N LEU A 167 11.62 28.58 7.35
CA LEU A 167 11.39 29.38 8.56
C LEU A 167 10.71 30.70 8.23
N GLU A 168 11.08 31.36 7.13
CA GLU A 168 10.46 32.59 6.64
C GLU A 168 9.01 32.35 6.18
N GLN A 169 8.75 31.24 5.50
CA GLN A 169 7.38 30.80 5.16
C GLN A 169 6.52 30.50 6.40
N ASN A 170 7.06 29.86 7.43
CA ASN A 170 6.33 29.67 8.70
C ASN A 170 6.09 30.98 9.45
N HIS A 171 7.02 31.93 9.35
CA HIS A 171 6.88 33.26 9.92
C HIS A 171 5.80 34.08 9.19
N LEU A 172 5.67 33.91 7.87
CA LEU A 172 4.61 34.50 7.04
C LEU A 172 3.25 33.83 7.29
N ASN A 173 3.20 32.51 7.47
CA ASN A 173 1.96 31.78 7.76
C ASN A 173 1.39 32.13 9.15
N ASN A 174 2.25 32.46 10.12
CA ASN A 174 1.84 32.97 11.43
C ASN A 174 1.34 34.43 11.39
N GLN A 175 1.58 35.17 10.31
CA GLN A 175 1.06 36.53 10.11
C GLN A 175 -0.32 36.55 9.42
N GLU A 176 -0.73 35.46 8.76
CA GLU A 176 -1.96 35.39 7.96
C GLU A 176 -3.17 34.74 8.67
N HIS A 177 -3.10 34.47 9.98
CA HIS A 177 -4.29 34.11 10.76
C HIS A 177 -5.01 35.37 11.28
N PRO A 178 -6.10 35.85 10.64
CA PRO A 178 -6.94 36.85 11.28
C PRO A 178 -7.62 36.21 12.49
N ILE A 179 -7.36 36.83 13.64
CA ILE A 179 -8.09 36.62 14.89
C ILE A 179 -9.58 36.78 14.56
N ILE A 180 -10.36 35.71 14.71
CA ILE A 180 -11.83 35.74 14.60
C ILE A 180 -12.35 36.53 15.81
N LEU A 181 -12.46 37.85 15.64
CA LEU A 181 -13.17 38.74 16.56
C LEU A 181 -14.63 38.84 16.08
N HIS A 182 -15.54 38.32 16.89
CA HIS A 182 -16.96 38.68 16.81
C HIS A 182 -17.11 40.20 17.02
N HIS A 183 -17.80 40.86 16.10
CA HIS A 183 -18.19 42.26 16.24
C HIS A 183 -19.14 42.45 17.44
N SER A 184 -18.80 43.40 18.31
CA SER A 184 -19.71 44.03 19.28
C SER A 184 -19.40 45.54 19.26
N PRO A 185 -20.40 46.44 19.30
CA PRO A 185 -20.19 47.83 18.94
C PRO A 185 -19.49 48.64 20.04
N GLU A 186 -18.83 49.70 19.59
CA GLU A 186 -18.05 50.67 20.34
C GLU A 186 -18.72 51.19 21.62
N LYS A 187 -17.94 51.27 22.71
CA LYS A 187 -17.97 52.41 23.65
C LYS A 187 -16.67 52.46 24.48
N LYS A 188 -15.95 53.57 24.30
CA LYS A 188 -15.10 54.34 25.22
C LYS A 188 -14.25 53.57 26.27
N GLY A 189 -12.93 53.61 26.05
CA GLY A 189 -11.98 54.28 26.95
C GLY A 189 -11.74 53.69 28.34
N ASN A 190 -10.50 53.21 28.53
CA ASN A 190 -9.74 53.23 29.78
C ASN A 190 -10.23 52.36 30.95
N GLU A 191 -9.90 51.05 30.94
CA GLU A 191 -9.75 50.22 32.15
C GLU A 191 -9.27 48.81 31.78
N LYS A 192 -7.97 48.63 31.52
CA LYS A 192 -7.37 47.29 31.31
C LYS A 192 -6.00 47.12 32.00
N GLY A 193 -5.87 47.74 33.18
CA GLY A 193 -4.69 47.59 34.04
C GLY A 193 -4.98 47.08 35.45
N LYS A 194 -6.23 46.78 35.81
CA LYS A 194 -6.62 46.44 37.20
C LYS A 194 -7.32 45.11 37.41
N MET A 195 -7.75 44.40 36.37
CA MET A 195 -8.41 43.09 36.54
C MET A 195 -7.47 41.88 36.49
N GLN A 196 -6.19 42.09 36.20
CA GLN A 196 -5.23 40.99 36.03
C GLN A 196 -4.44 40.67 37.31
N GLU A 197 -4.60 41.49 38.36
CA GLU A 197 -3.94 41.31 39.66
C GLU A 197 -4.90 40.71 40.72
N ASP A 198 -6.21 40.81 40.50
CA ASP A 198 -7.24 40.29 41.42
C ASP A 198 -7.57 38.80 41.18
N ASP A 199 -7.40 38.29 39.94
CA ASP A 199 -7.66 36.88 39.61
C ASP A 199 -6.56 35.93 40.12
N ASN A 200 -5.31 36.40 40.18
CA ASN A 200 -4.19 35.63 40.76
C ASN A 200 -4.28 35.48 42.29
N LYS A 201 -5.01 36.36 42.99
CA LYS A 201 -5.23 36.26 44.44
C LYS A 201 -6.37 35.32 44.85
N LYS A 202 -7.26 34.94 43.94
CA LYS A 202 -8.34 33.98 44.21
C LYS A 202 -7.93 32.52 44.00
N GLU A 203 -7.01 32.22 43.08
CA GLU A 203 -6.54 30.85 42.86
C GLU A 203 -5.56 30.33 43.93
N GLU A 204 -4.99 31.21 44.76
CA GLU A 204 -4.10 30.85 45.88
C GLU A 204 -4.84 30.61 47.21
N GLY A 205 -6.08 31.09 47.33
CA GLY A 205 -6.95 30.88 48.50
C GLY A 205 -7.62 29.50 48.51
N ASP A 206 -8.14 29.06 47.36
CA ASP A 206 -8.94 27.83 47.26
C ASP A 206 -8.07 26.54 47.35
N LYS A 207 -6.76 26.65 47.14
CA LYS A 207 -5.80 25.54 47.33
C LYS A 207 -5.44 25.28 48.79
N LYS A 208 -5.71 26.21 49.71
CA LYS A 208 -5.41 26.05 51.15
C LYS A 208 -6.58 25.52 51.99
N GLU A 209 -7.79 25.45 51.44
CA GLU A 209 -8.97 24.89 52.13
C GLU A 209 -9.23 23.40 51.79
N ALA A 210 -8.82 22.92 50.61
CA ALA A 210 -9.00 21.51 50.22
C ALA A 210 -8.02 20.52 50.90
N GLU A 211 -6.96 21.01 51.56
CA GLU A 211 -5.98 20.17 52.27
C GLU A 211 -6.33 19.99 53.77
N LYS A 212 -7.35 20.68 54.30
CA LYS A 212 -7.77 20.58 55.71
C LYS A 212 -8.86 19.55 56.00
N ASP A 213 -9.57 19.02 55.00
CA ASP A 213 -10.70 18.09 55.21
C ASP A 213 -10.37 16.59 55.03
N ALA A 214 -9.12 16.25 54.69
CA ALA A 214 -8.68 14.85 54.51
C ALA A 214 -7.94 14.26 55.74
N GLY A 215 -7.99 14.93 56.89
CA GLY A 215 -7.19 14.59 58.09
C GLY A 215 -7.96 14.11 59.33
N SER A 216 -9.25 13.78 59.22
CA SER A 216 -10.03 13.32 60.38
C SER A 216 -11.04 12.25 60.00
N ARG A 217 -10.68 10.98 60.26
CA ARG A 217 -11.53 9.88 60.76
C ARG A 217 -10.85 8.54 60.51
N PHE A 218 -9.91 8.22 61.39
CA PHE A 218 -9.50 6.84 61.65
C PHE A 218 -9.28 6.67 63.16
N LEU A 219 -9.80 5.55 63.70
CA LEU A 219 -9.68 5.02 65.07
C LEU A 219 -10.52 5.82 66.10
N SER A 220 -11.29 5.25 67.03
CA SER A 220 -11.46 3.92 67.63
C SER A 220 -12.88 3.87 68.25
N THR A 221 -13.52 2.71 68.46
CA THR A 221 -13.72 2.13 69.81
C THR A 221 -14.08 0.64 69.71
N GLY A 222 -13.66 -0.13 70.72
CA GLY A 222 -13.73 -1.59 70.75
C GLY A 222 -14.84 -2.21 71.60
N LEU A 223 -14.92 -3.55 71.45
CA LEU A 223 -15.30 -4.63 72.37
C LEU A 223 -16.56 -4.50 73.27
N SER A 224 -17.49 -5.45 73.12
CA SER A 224 -17.70 -6.55 74.10
C SER A 224 -18.61 -7.67 73.57
N ARG A 225 -18.37 -8.89 74.08
CA ARG A 225 -18.95 -10.22 73.78
C ARG A 225 -20.36 -10.42 74.37
N GLN A 226 -21.16 -11.29 73.75
CA GLN A 226 -21.74 -12.51 74.34
C GLN A 226 -22.51 -13.35 73.28
N ASP A 227 -22.35 -14.67 73.34
CA ASP A 227 -22.91 -15.71 72.44
C ASP A 227 -24.37 -16.12 72.82
N PRO A 228 -24.95 -17.24 72.33
CA PRO A 228 -25.83 -17.34 71.15
C PRO A 228 -27.22 -17.99 71.49
N LEU A 229 -28.09 -18.25 70.50
CA LEU A 229 -28.96 -19.46 70.34
C LEU A 229 -29.89 -19.33 69.09
N PRO A 230 -30.43 -20.45 68.53
CA PRO A 230 -30.66 -20.62 67.09
C PRO A 230 -32.14 -20.70 66.68
N ALA A 231 -32.45 -20.38 65.41
CA ALA A 231 -33.72 -20.80 64.81
C ALA A 231 -33.69 -20.85 63.26
N MET A 232 -33.96 -22.06 62.77
CA MET A 232 -34.62 -22.40 61.50
C MET A 232 -33.83 -22.32 60.19
N ALA A 233 -33.23 -23.48 59.91
CA ALA A 233 -32.92 -24.00 58.60
C ALA A 233 -34.13 -23.97 57.64
N LYS A 234 -33.92 -23.45 56.43
CA LYS A 234 -34.56 -23.96 55.21
C LYS A 234 -33.48 -24.18 54.15
N THR A 235 -33.10 -25.45 54.07
CA THR A 235 -32.55 -26.19 52.94
C THR A 235 -32.46 -25.43 51.60
N THR A 236 -31.24 -25.12 51.19
CA THR A 236 -30.82 -25.22 49.77
C THR A 236 -29.35 -25.61 49.78
N ALA A 237 -29.09 -26.90 49.96
CA ALA A 237 -27.80 -27.48 49.70
C ALA A 237 -27.63 -27.58 48.19
N MET A 238 -26.99 -26.60 47.56
CA MET A 238 -26.35 -26.78 46.25
C MET A 238 -25.11 -25.89 46.10
N ARG A 239 -23.96 -26.57 46.05
CA ARG A 239 -22.88 -26.36 45.08
C ARG A 239 -21.98 -25.14 45.28
N THR A 240 -21.13 -25.19 46.31
CA THR A 240 -19.85 -24.46 46.30
C THR A 240 -18.83 -25.24 45.48
N VAL A 241 -18.93 -25.18 44.15
CA VAL A 241 -17.79 -25.56 43.30
C VAL A 241 -16.78 -24.44 43.41
N ALA A 242 -15.64 -24.75 44.04
CA ALA A 242 -14.51 -23.85 44.15
C ALA A 242 -14.16 -23.28 42.76
N ALA A 243 -13.91 -21.97 42.72
CA ALA A 243 -13.60 -21.23 41.50
C ALA A 243 -12.52 -21.95 40.70
N VAL A 244 -12.86 -22.31 39.45
CA VAL A 244 -11.89 -22.76 38.44
C VAL A 244 -10.80 -21.70 38.36
N LYS A 245 -9.56 -22.10 38.66
CA LYS A 245 -8.40 -21.20 38.82
C LYS A 245 -8.28 -20.26 37.62
N GLY A 246 -8.51 -18.96 37.85
CA GLY A 246 -8.12 -17.91 36.90
C GLY A 246 -9.17 -16.84 36.57
N ARG A 247 -10.44 -16.97 36.98
CA ARG A 247 -11.47 -15.92 36.76
C ARG A 247 -12.13 -15.46 38.06
N PRO A 248 -12.19 -14.14 38.33
CA PRO A 248 -13.02 -13.62 39.43
C PRO A 248 -14.50 -13.79 39.06
N ALA A 249 -15.23 -14.63 39.80
CA ALA A 249 -16.63 -14.94 39.56
C ALA A 249 -17.53 -14.47 40.72
N GLN A 250 -18.71 -13.95 40.39
CA GLN A 250 -19.74 -13.50 41.34
C GLN A 250 -21.14 -13.88 40.85
N TYR A 251 -21.42 -15.19 40.82
CA TYR A 251 -22.67 -15.75 40.27
C TYR A 251 -23.93 -15.38 41.06
N THR A 252 -23.78 -14.88 42.29
CA THR A 252 -24.90 -14.45 43.14
C THR A 252 -25.54 -13.14 42.68
N GLN A 253 -24.88 -12.37 41.81
CA GLN A 253 -25.38 -11.09 41.32
C GLN A 253 -26.16 -11.26 40.00
N SER A 254 -27.43 -10.85 39.97
CA SER A 254 -28.30 -11.01 38.79
C SER A 254 -28.09 -9.95 37.69
N SER A 255 -27.46 -8.82 38.01
CA SER A 255 -27.23 -7.72 37.05
C SER A 255 -26.23 -8.11 35.96
N ARG A 256 -26.62 -7.91 34.70
CA ARG A 256 -25.77 -8.15 33.52
C ARG A 256 -25.50 -6.87 32.71
N LYS A 257 -25.65 -5.71 33.37
CA LYS A 257 -25.42 -4.40 32.76
C LYS A 257 -23.92 -4.09 32.76
N GLY A 258 -23.23 -4.39 31.67
CA GLY A 258 -21.81 -4.09 31.49
C GLY A 258 -21.02 -5.30 30.96
N LYS A 259 -19.95 -5.06 30.18
CA LYS A 259 -19.07 -6.15 29.72
C LYS A 259 -18.35 -6.79 30.91
N GLN A 260 -18.21 -6.04 32.00
CA GLN A 260 -17.60 -6.52 33.25
C GLN A 260 -18.57 -7.39 34.07
N SER A 261 -19.82 -6.98 34.24
CA SER A 261 -20.83 -7.80 34.95
C SER A 261 -21.18 -9.05 34.15
N TRP A 262 -21.26 -8.97 32.83
CA TRP A 262 -21.46 -10.14 31.96
C TRP A 262 -20.31 -11.17 32.10
N ARG A 263 -19.07 -10.73 32.34
CA ARG A 263 -17.93 -11.64 32.58
C ARG A 263 -17.95 -12.30 33.96
N LYS A 264 -18.53 -11.64 34.98
CA LYS A 264 -18.47 -12.09 36.38
C LYS A 264 -19.70 -12.89 36.81
N ASN A 265 -20.87 -12.61 36.22
CA ASN A 265 -22.16 -13.04 36.74
C ASN A 265 -22.84 -14.14 35.90
N ILE A 266 -22.27 -14.55 34.77
CA ILE A 266 -22.77 -15.70 34.00
C ILE A 266 -22.08 -16.96 34.50
N ASP A 267 -22.87 -17.93 34.97
CA ASP A 267 -22.39 -19.27 35.22
C ASP A 267 -22.25 -20.04 33.90
N LEU A 268 -21.01 -20.32 33.52
CA LEU A 268 -20.64 -21.18 32.39
C LEU A 268 -20.04 -22.51 32.86
N SER A 269 -20.04 -22.79 34.17
CA SER A 269 -19.35 -23.95 34.74
C SER A 269 -19.85 -25.27 34.15
N ALA A 270 -21.15 -25.41 33.93
CA ALA A 270 -21.74 -26.59 33.30
C ALA A 270 -21.28 -26.77 31.84
N THR A 271 -21.21 -25.67 31.07
CA THR A 271 -20.74 -25.71 29.68
C THR A 271 -19.24 -25.92 29.59
N GLU A 272 -18.46 -25.35 30.51
CA GLU A 272 -17.01 -25.53 30.58
C GLU A 272 -16.66 -26.96 31.01
N ALA A 273 -17.39 -27.52 31.98
CA ALA A 273 -17.25 -28.92 32.39
C ALA A 273 -17.56 -29.87 31.22
N ALA A 274 -18.69 -29.68 30.51
CA ALA A 274 -19.02 -30.50 29.35
C ALA A 274 -17.98 -30.40 28.22
N LEU A 275 -17.38 -29.21 28.00
CA LEU A 275 -16.29 -29.05 27.04
C LEU A 275 -14.98 -29.68 27.54
N GLU A 276 -14.74 -29.69 28.85
CA GLU A 276 -13.57 -30.34 29.43
C GLU A 276 -13.71 -31.86 29.37
N ASP A 277 -14.89 -32.42 29.62
CA ASP A 277 -15.20 -33.84 29.45
C ASP A 277 -14.94 -34.28 28.00
N ILE A 278 -15.34 -33.48 27.01
CA ILE A 278 -15.04 -33.73 25.59
C ILE A 278 -13.52 -33.70 25.34
N ARG A 279 -12.79 -32.74 25.93
CA ARG A 279 -11.32 -32.68 25.79
C ARG A 279 -10.63 -33.84 26.51
N GLU A 280 -11.15 -34.31 27.63
CA GLU A 280 -10.62 -35.48 28.34
C GLU A 280 -10.84 -36.75 27.53
N GLN A 281 -12.02 -36.91 26.90
CA GLN A 281 -12.28 -37.98 25.93
C GLN A 281 -11.29 -37.91 24.76
N GLU A 282 -11.03 -36.73 24.21
CA GLU A 282 -10.01 -36.52 23.18
C GLU A 282 -8.59 -36.86 23.68
N ARG A 283 -8.22 -36.48 24.92
CA ARG A 283 -6.90 -36.79 25.50
C ARG A 283 -6.66 -38.28 25.68
N VAL A 284 -7.68 -39.03 26.10
CA VAL A 284 -7.57 -40.46 26.39
C VAL A 284 -7.73 -41.31 25.14
N VAL A 285 -8.77 -41.05 24.33
CA VAL A 285 -9.17 -41.90 23.19
C VAL A 285 -8.68 -41.33 21.85
N GLY A 286 -8.43 -40.03 21.77
CA GLY A 286 -7.98 -39.31 20.56
C GLY A 286 -9.11 -38.57 19.83
N ALA A 287 -10.37 -38.93 20.05
CA ALA A 287 -11.54 -38.25 19.49
C ALA A 287 -12.75 -38.32 20.45
N PRO A 288 -13.74 -37.42 20.31
CA PRO A 288 -14.94 -37.43 21.16
C PRO A 288 -15.77 -38.71 20.96
N VAL A 289 -16.36 -39.23 22.04
CA VAL A 289 -17.09 -40.51 22.05
C VAL A 289 -18.21 -40.57 21.00
N HIS A 290 -18.92 -39.46 20.77
CA HIS A 290 -20.02 -39.39 19.79
C HIS A 290 -19.57 -39.45 18.31
N THR A 291 -18.27 -39.36 18.02
CA THR A 291 -17.75 -39.45 16.65
C THR A 291 -17.40 -40.90 16.24
N HIS A 292 -17.23 -41.77 17.22
CA HIS A 292 -16.96 -43.19 16.99
C HIS A 292 -18.25 -43.91 16.58
N LYS A 293 -18.11 -44.90 15.69
CA LYS A 293 -19.24 -45.78 15.33
C LYS A 293 -19.48 -46.77 16.46
N ASP A 294 -20.74 -47.17 16.67
CA ASP A 294 -21.12 -48.14 17.71
C ASP A 294 -20.32 -49.45 17.62
N SER A 295 -19.97 -49.90 16.41
CA SER A 295 -19.14 -51.09 16.17
C SER A 295 -17.69 -50.99 16.71
N GLN A 296 -17.21 -49.78 17.00
CA GLN A 296 -15.90 -49.54 17.61
C GLN A 296 -15.98 -49.40 19.14
N LEU A 297 -17.14 -49.01 19.66
CA LEU A 297 -17.38 -48.83 21.10
C LEU A 297 -17.86 -50.13 21.76
N PHE A 298 -18.61 -50.93 21.01
CA PHE A 298 -19.23 -52.16 21.49
C PHE A 298 -18.73 -53.35 20.67
N VAL A 299 -18.13 -54.31 21.35
CA VAL A 299 -17.79 -55.62 20.80
C VAL A 299 -18.67 -56.64 21.51
N GLU A 300 -19.51 -57.35 20.76
CA GLU A 300 -20.29 -58.47 21.29
C GLU A 300 -19.34 -59.63 21.61
N ASP A 301 -19.04 -59.85 22.88
CA ASP A 301 -18.11 -60.89 23.32
C ASP A 301 -18.79 -62.28 23.23
N ARG A 302 -18.49 -63.01 22.15
CA ARG A 302 -19.05 -64.36 21.88
C ARG A 302 -18.16 -65.51 22.37
N SER A 303 -17.03 -65.20 23.01
CA SER A 303 -16.08 -66.20 23.52
C SER A 303 -15.64 -65.88 24.95
N GLY A 304 -15.62 -66.89 25.83
CA GLY A 304 -15.42 -66.75 27.27
C GLY A 304 -14.09 -66.09 27.70
N GLN A 305 -14.15 -65.46 28.88
CA GLN A 305 -13.11 -64.59 29.48
C GLN A 305 -11.75 -65.26 29.73
N GLU A 306 -11.67 -66.60 29.73
CA GLU A 306 -10.45 -67.35 30.01
C GLU A 306 -9.32 -67.07 28.98
N THR A 307 -9.68 -66.77 27.73
CA THR A 307 -8.69 -66.53 26.66
C THR A 307 -8.04 -65.15 26.71
N GLN A 308 -8.72 -64.14 27.26
CA GLN A 308 -8.18 -62.78 27.38
C GLN A 308 -7.21 -62.66 28.57
N LEU A 309 -7.54 -63.25 29.72
CA LEU A 309 -6.63 -63.32 30.87
C LEU A 309 -5.35 -64.09 30.53
N ALA A 310 -5.47 -65.19 29.77
CA ALA A 310 -4.32 -65.95 29.30
C ALA A 310 -3.44 -65.15 28.31
N ARG A 311 -4.02 -64.26 27.48
CA ARG A 311 -3.26 -63.37 26.59
C ARG A 311 -2.56 -62.26 27.36
N GLN A 312 -3.25 -61.61 28.31
CA GLN A 312 -2.66 -60.58 29.17
C GLN A 312 -1.54 -61.16 30.06
N ALA A 313 -1.67 -62.40 30.55
CA ALA A 313 -0.63 -63.08 31.32
C ALA A 313 0.61 -63.46 30.47
N ARG A 314 0.45 -63.59 29.15
CA ARG A 314 1.56 -63.88 28.21
C ARG A 314 2.30 -62.62 27.77
N GLU A 315 1.67 -61.45 27.87
CA GLU A 315 2.34 -60.17 27.59
C GLU A 315 3.26 -59.80 28.74
N LYS A 316 4.57 -59.70 28.46
CA LYS A 316 5.55 -59.27 29.46
C LYS A 316 5.26 -57.82 29.85
N ARG A 317 5.34 -57.50 31.16
CA ARG A 317 5.19 -56.12 31.65
C ARG A 317 6.09 -55.20 30.85
N LYS A 318 5.49 -54.18 30.22
CA LYS A 318 6.24 -53.18 29.46
C LYS A 318 7.29 -52.54 30.37
N LEU A 319 8.43 -52.17 29.79
CA LEU A 319 9.43 -51.45 30.58
C LEU A 319 8.83 -50.14 31.09
N ARG A 320 9.22 -49.71 32.30
CA ARG A 320 8.71 -48.47 32.91
C ARG A 320 8.86 -47.25 32.01
N SER A 321 9.91 -47.20 31.18
CA SER A 321 10.10 -46.15 30.17
C SER A 321 9.05 -46.18 29.07
N GLN A 322 8.65 -47.37 28.60
CA GLN A 322 7.60 -47.52 27.60
C GLN A 322 6.22 -47.23 28.20
N GLU A 323 5.98 -47.65 29.45
CA GLU A 323 4.75 -47.29 30.19
C GLU A 323 4.59 -45.78 30.33
N ILE A 324 5.67 -45.06 30.68
CA ILE A 324 5.69 -43.59 30.75
C ILE A 324 5.44 -42.95 29.36
N LEU A 325 6.01 -43.52 28.29
CA LEU A 325 5.80 -43.02 26.92
C LEU A 325 4.40 -43.31 26.37
N GLU A 326 3.71 -44.33 26.89
CA GLU A 326 2.34 -44.67 26.54
C GLU A 326 1.31 -43.81 27.29
N GLN A 327 1.65 -43.30 28.48
CA GLN A 327 0.82 -42.34 29.24
C GLN A 327 0.72 -40.93 28.60
N ARG A 328 1.24 -40.74 27.37
CA ARG A 328 1.05 -39.48 26.63
C ARG A 328 -0.38 -39.38 26.09
N SER A 329 -0.95 -38.18 26.12
CA SER A 329 -2.28 -37.95 25.54
C SER A 329 -2.31 -38.33 24.05
N ALA A 330 -3.41 -38.94 23.60
CA ALA A 330 -3.65 -39.29 22.20
C ALA A 330 -3.76 -38.05 21.28
N VAL A 331 -4.07 -36.88 21.85
CA VAL A 331 -4.07 -35.60 21.11
C VAL A 331 -2.64 -35.24 20.70
N PRO A 332 -2.38 -34.98 19.40
CA PRO A 332 -1.07 -34.54 18.95
C PRO A 332 -0.70 -33.21 19.61
N ALA A 333 0.57 -33.07 20.01
CA ALA A 333 1.05 -31.84 20.62
C ALA A 333 0.73 -30.63 19.72
N VAL A 334 0.14 -29.58 20.32
CA VAL A 334 -0.17 -28.34 19.60
C VAL A 334 1.11 -27.82 19.00
N GLN A 335 1.21 -27.81 17.67
CA GLN A 335 2.33 -27.20 16.98
C GLN A 335 2.31 -25.72 17.32
N GLN A 336 3.18 -25.31 18.24
CA GLN A 336 3.38 -23.90 18.52
C GLN A 336 3.76 -23.26 17.18
N ARG A 337 2.86 -22.47 16.60
CA ARG A 337 3.23 -21.51 15.57
C ARG A 337 4.19 -20.58 16.28
N MET A 338 5.49 -20.83 16.10
CA MET A 338 6.53 -19.91 16.52
C MET A 338 6.26 -18.60 15.78
N GLN A 339 5.56 -17.68 16.45
CA GLN A 339 5.45 -16.31 16.00
C GLN A 339 6.84 -15.71 16.20
N ALA A 340 7.68 -15.85 15.18
CA ALA A 340 8.97 -15.21 15.16
C ALA A 340 8.74 -13.70 15.13
N THR A 341 8.87 -13.07 16.29
CA THR A 341 8.92 -11.60 16.43
C THR A 341 10.12 -11.00 15.70
N PHE A 342 11.06 -11.84 15.26
CA PHE A 342 12.17 -11.49 14.39
C PHE A 342 12.02 -12.24 13.07
N LYS A 343 11.59 -11.53 12.01
CA LYS A 343 11.53 -12.10 10.65
C LYS A 343 12.96 -12.27 10.14
N LEU A 344 13.56 -13.42 10.43
CA LEU A 344 14.83 -13.82 9.83
C LEU A 344 14.64 -13.99 8.32
N ASP A 345 15.58 -13.43 7.57
CA ASP A 345 15.47 -13.24 6.13
C ASP A 345 15.67 -14.58 5.39
N THR A 346 14.63 -15.42 5.35
CA THR A 346 14.66 -16.78 4.76
C THR A 346 14.96 -16.80 3.26
N LYS A 347 15.08 -15.64 2.63
CA LYS A 347 15.43 -15.50 1.21
C LYS A 347 16.93 -15.58 0.98
N THR A 348 17.75 -15.17 1.95
CA THR A 348 19.21 -15.30 1.86
C THR A 348 19.70 -16.62 2.48
N PRO A 349 20.77 -17.24 1.94
CA PRO A 349 21.35 -18.45 2.52
C PRO A 349 21.76 -18.28 4.00
N GLY A 350 22.16 -17.07 4.39
CA GLY A 350 22.49 -16.70 5.76
C GLY A 350 21.28 -16.68 6.70
N GLY A 351 20.13 -16.16 6.24
CA GLY A 351 18.91 -16.18 7.04
C GLY A 351 18.35 -17.59 7.24
N LYS A 352 18.45 -18.47 6.22
CA LYS A 352 18.08 -19.90 6.33
C LYS A 352 18.95 -20.66 7.34
N ALA A 353 20.21 -20.26 7.50
CA ALA A 353 21.11 -20.84 8.50
C ALA A 353 20.74 -20.41 9.92
N SER A 354 20.42 -19.12 10.09
CA SER A 354 19.97 -18.55 11.36
C SER A 354 18.64 -19.15 11.85
N THR A 355 17.67 -19.38 10.96
CA THR A 355 16.39 -20.03 11.31
C THR A 355 16.55 -21.46 11.81
N ALA A 356 17.64 -22.14 11.43
CA ALA A 356 17.94 -23.50 11.86
C ALA A 356 18.80 -23.57 13.13
N GLY A 357 19.16 -22.43 13.74
CA GLY A 357 19.99 -22.35 14.96
C GLY A 357 21.43 -22.83 14.80
N LEU A 358 21.87 -23.18 13.58
CA LEU A 358 23.18 -23.78 13.30
C LEU A 358 23.79 -23.09 12.06
N PRO A 359 25.05 -22.61 12.12
CA PRO A 359 25.68 -21.96 10.97
C PRO A 359 25.72 -22.91 9.77
N ALA A 360 25.50 -22.38 8.56
CA ALA A 360 25.36 -23.19 7.32
C ALA A 360 26.54 -24.16 7.11
N LYS A 361 27.74 -23.72 7.50
CA LYS A 361 28.97 -24.51 7.44
C LYS A 361 28.92 -25.72 8.39
N LEU A 362 28.41 -25.54 9.60
CA LEU A 362 28.25 -26.60 10.60
C LEU A 362 27.12 -27.56 10.21
N LYS A 363 25.99 -27.06 9.70
CA LYS A 363 24.89 -27.89 9.19
C LYS A 363 25.32 -28.74 7.99
N ARG A 364 26.16 -28.17 7.11
CA ARG A 364 26.78 -28.90 6.00
C ARG A 364 27.75 -29.97 6.52
N ARG A 365 28.57 -29.65 7.53
CA ARG A 365 29.49 -30.60 8.17
C ARG A 365 28.76 -31.75 8.87
N LEU A 366 27.69 -31.45 9.60
CA LEU A 366 26.83 -32.44 10.25
C LEU A 366 26.10 -33.33 9.25
N ARG A 367 25.62 -32.76 8.13
CA ARG A 367 25.02 -33.56 7.05
C ARG A 367 26.06 -34.48 6.39
N ILE A 368 27.29 -34.00 6.21
CA ILE A 368 28.41 -34.81 5.69
C ILE A 368 28.77 -35.93 6.67
N LEU A 369 28.81 -35.65 7.97
CA LEU A 369 29.05 -36.65 9.02
C LEU A 369 27.91 -37.67 9.11
N ALA A 370 26.66 -37.23 9.03
CA ALA A 370 25.48 -38.10 9.12
C ALA A 370 25.25 -38.96 7.85
N GLN A 371 25.82 -38.57 6.72
CA GLN A 371 25.74 -39.31 5.45
C GLN A 371 26.98 -40.18 5.20
N ARG A 372 27.94 -40.21 6.12
CA ARG A 372 29.11 -41.10 6.05
C ARG A 372 28.69 -42.47 6.60
N PRO A 373 28.66 -43.55 5.80
CA PRO A 373 28.50 -44.89 6.34
C PRO A 373 29.70 -45.18 7.23
N HIS A 374 29.45 -45.52 8.50
CA HIS A 374 30.50 -45.83 9.46
C HIS A 374 30.83 -47.32 9.34
N GLU A 375 31.58 -47.68 8.31
CA GLU A 375 32.32 -48.95 8.27
C GLU A 375 33.79 -48.65 8.53
N GLY A 376 34.35 -49.28 9.56
CA GLY A 376 35.79 -49.34 9.78
C GLY A 376 36.35 -48.44 10.88
N ILE A 377 37.15 -49.07 11.72
CA ILE A 377 38.05 -48.51 12.74
C ILE A 377 39.27 -47.89 12.03
N GLU A 378 39.83 -46.83 12.65
CA GLU A 378 41.08 -46.11 12.30
C GLU A 378 41.04 -44.98 11.23
N GLY A 379 41.16 -43.75 11.72
CA GLY A 379 42.39 -42.95 11.56
C GLY A 379 42.78 -42.40 10.17
N ASP A 380 42.77 -41.06 10.08
CA ASP A 380 43.78 -40.25 9.39
C ASP A 380 43.84 -40.22 7.85
N SER A 381 42.89 -39.51 7.25
CA SER A 381 43.21 -38.50 6.22
C SER A 381 42.02 -37.57 5.95
N GLU A 382 42.14 -36.29 6.34
CA GLU A 382 41.12 -35.25 6.13
C GLU A 382 41.10 -34.66 4.70
N ARG A 383 41.42 -35.43 3.66
CA ARG A 383 41.45 -34.92 2.27
C ARG A 383 40.75 -35.84 1.27
N GLY A 384 39.49 -36.15 1.54
CA GLY A 384 38.58 -36.72 0.56
C GLY A 384 37.52 -35.71 0.14
N SER A 385 37.52 -35.28 -1.12
CA SER A 385 36.43 -34.49 -1.70
C SER A 385 35.18 -35.37 -1.76
N ALA A 386 34.17 -35.03 -0.96
CA ALA A 386 32.94 -35.79 -0.87
C ALA A 386 32.25 -35.89 -2.24
N GLY A 387 32.21 -37.12 -2.78
CA GLY A 387 31.39 -37.48 -3.92
C GLY A 387 29.93 -37.14 -3.63
N LYS A 388 29.33 -36.31 -4.49
CA LYS A 388 27.88 -36.17 -4.53
C LYS A 388 27.32 -37.54 -4.91
N LEU A 389 26.45 -38.13 -4.08
CA LEU A 389 25.45 -39.06 -4.60
C LEU A 389 24.63 -38.28 -5.63
N GLN A 390 24.94 -38.49 -6.91
CA GLN A 390 24.02 -38.17 -8.00
C GLN A 390 22.98 -39.27 -7.94
N SER A 391 21.69 -38.91 -7.83
CA SER A 391 20.62 -39.89 -7.94
C SER A 391 20.72 -40.60 -9.30
N ASP A 392 20.43 -41.89 -9.34
CA ASP A 392 20.55 -42.75 -10.52
C ASP A 392 19.86 -42.19 -11.78
N SER A 393 18.84 -41.35 -11.61
CA SER A 393 18.14 -40.64 -12.69
C SER A 393 19.01 -39.63 -13.46
N VAL A 394 20.14 -39.18 -12.90
CA VAL A 394 21.08 -38.23 -13.55
C VAL A 394 22.20 -38.98 -14.29
N PHE A 395 22.45 -40.25 -13.95
CA PHE A 395 23.39 -41.09 -14.69
C PHE A 395 22.80 -41.57 -16.02
N THR A 396 21.48 -41.82 -16.07
CA THR A 396 20.79 -42.26 -17.29
C THR A 396 20.77 -41.19 -18.39
N GLU A 397 20.76 -39.90 -18.05
CA GLU A 397 20.82 -38.81 -19.04
C GLU A 397 22.25 -38.53 -19.56
N LYS A 398 23.29 -39.01 -18.86
CA LYS A 398 24.70 -38.72 -19.20
C LYS A 398 25.43 -39.87 -19.88
N HIS A 399 24.89 -41.08 -19.85
CA HIS A 399 25.43 -42.25 -20.54
C HIS A 399 24.43 -42.77 -21.57
N ASN A 400 24.31 -42.06 -22.69
CA ASN A 400 23.70 -42.62 -23.89
C ASN A 400 24.76 -43.45 -24.62
N LEU A 401 24.76 -44.76 -24.40
CA LEU A 401 25.76 -45.73 -24.91
C LEU A 401 25.79 -45.85 -26.45
N TRP A 402 24.79 -45.28 -27.13
CA TRP A 402 24.60 -45.37 -28.59
C TRP A 402 24.69 -44.03 -29.31
N SER A 403 25.01 -42.94 -28.61
CA SER A 403 25.35 -41.67 -29.26
C SER A 403 26.86 -41.61 -29.51
N ASP A 404 27.25 -41.15 -30.70
CA ASP A 404 28.65 -40.98 -31.08
C ASP A 404 29.42 -40.21 -29.99
N PRO A 405 30.61 -40.69 -29.56
CA PRO A 405 31.37 -40.03 -28.53
C PRO A 405 31.71 -38.61 -28.97
N ALA A 406 31.27 -37.62 -28.19
CA ALA A 406 31.59 -36.22 -28.46
C ALA A 406 33.12 -36.07 -28.51
N PRO A 407 33.68 -35.33 -29.49
CA PRO A 407 35.12 -35.18 -29.62
C PRO A 407 35.67 -34.55 -28.34
N GLU A 408 36.49 -35.32 -27.62
CA GLU A 408 37.27 -34.81 -26.51
C GLU A 408 38.09 -33.62 -27.02
N LYS A 409 37.89 -32.47 -26.40
CA LYS A 409 38.66 -31.27 -26.71
C LYS A 409 40.10 -31.57 -26.34
N GLN A 410 40.92 -31.84 -27.34
CA GLN A 410 42.37 -31.97 -27.19
C GLN A 410 42.89 -30.67 -26.57
N ALA A 411 43.22 -30.74 -25.28
CA ALA A 411 43.93 -29.70 -24.59
C ALA A 411 45.32 -29.62 -25.23
N GLY A 412 45.67 -28.45 -25.74
CA GLY A 412 46.98 -28.21 -26.34
C GLY A 412 48.09 -28.57 -25.36
N GLN A 413 48.92 -29.52 -25.78
CA GLN A 413 50.37 -29.60 -25.64
C GLN A 413 50.98 -28.61 -24.62
N ASP A 414 51.25 -29.11 -23.42
CA ASP A 414 52.42 -28.76 -22.60
C ASP A 414 52.38 -29.64 -21.32
N ASP A 415 52.83 -30.89 -21.45
CA ASP A 415 52.77 -31.92 -20.39
C ASP A 415 53.64 -31.60 -19.15
N TRP A 416 54.48 -30.57 -19.23
CA TRP A 416 55.43 -30.16 -18.18
C TRP A 416 54.91 -28.99 -17.32
N ILE A 417 53.79 -28.36 -17.69
CA ILE A 417 53.11 -27.36 -16.86
C ILE A 417 51.89 -28.07 -16.28
N THR A 418 51.81 -28.22 -14.95
CA THR A 418 50.54 -28.64 -14.33
C THR A 418 49.48 -27.68 -14.85
N PRO A 419 48.43 -28.14 -15.56
CA PRO A 419 47.47 -27.21 -16.10
C PRO A 419 46.88 -26.50 -14.89
N VAL A 420 47.25 -25.22 -14.72
CA VAL A 420 46.49 -24.33 -13.87
C VAL A 420 45.13 -24.40 -14.51
N VAL A 421 44.23 -25.19 -13.91
CA VAL A 421 42.88 -25.38 -14.38
C VAL A 421 42.28 -23.98 -14.28
N LYS A 422 42.43 -23.20 -15.34
CA LYS A 422 41.71 -21.96 -15.54
C LYS A 422 40.29 -22.46 -15.64
N THR A 423 39.60 -22.54 -14.50
CA THR A 423 38.19 -22.86 -14.41
C THR A 423 37.55 -21.99 -15.47
N ALA A 424 37.01 -22.59 -16.53
CA ALA A 424 36.48 -21.84 -17.65
C ALA A 424 35.54 -20.80 -17.04
N ILE A 425 35.92 -19.53 -17.13
CA ILE A 425 35.19 -18.46 -16.46
C ILE A 425 33.79 -18.52 -17.04
N LEU A 426 32.84 -18.99 -16.23
CA LEU A 426 31.45 -19.13 -16.65
C LEU A 426 31.01 -17.77 -17.13
N ARG A 427 30.74 -17.65 -18.43
CA ARG A 427 30.24 -16.39 -18.97
C ARG A 427 28.94 -16.08 -18.23
N PRO A 428 28.78 -14.86 -17.67
CA PRO A 428 27.54 -14.51 -16.98
C PRO A 428 26.37 -14.66 -17.96
N SER A 429 25.17 -14.91 -17.44
CA SER A 429 23.97 -15.03 -18.29
C SER A 429 23.52 -13.69 -18.90
N SER A 430 24.06 -12.56 -18.46
CA SER A 430 23.69 -11.21 -18.93
C SER A 430 24.02 -10.94 -20.41
N PRO A 431 25.20 -11.27 -20.98
CA PRO A 431 25.46 -11.16 -22.42
C PRO A 431 24.56 -12.05 -23.28
N LEU A 432 23.96 -13.11 -22.71
CA LEU A 432 23.00 -13.96 -23.43
C LEU A 432 21.60 -13.33 -23.50
N HIS A 433 21.29 -12.39 -22.59
CA HIS A 433 20.02 -11.68 -22.58
C HIS A 433 20.15 -10.38 -23.38
N GLU A 434 19.92 -10.48 -24.69
CA GLU A 434 19.94 -9.32 -25.57
C GLU A 434 18.57 -8.62 -25.58
N PRO A 435 18.44 -7.40 -25.01
CA PRO A 435 17.15 -6.73 -24.87
C PRO A 435 16.50 -6.42 -26.24
N SER A 436 17.31 -6.31 -27.30
CA SER A 436 16.89 -6.08 -28.68
C SER A 436 16.87 -7.36 -29.53
N ARG A 437 16.85 -8.57 -28.95
CA ARG A 437 16.92 -9.84 -29.72
C ARG A 437 15.91 -9.92 -30.87
N ILE A 438 14.69 -9.42 -30.66
CA ILE A 438 13.64 -9.40 -31.70
C ILE A 438 14.01 -8.44 -32.82
N ALA A 439 14.49 -7.25 -32.48
CA ALA A 439 14.89 -6.23 -33.45
C ALA A 439 16.16 -6.59 -34.22
N LYS A 440 17.08 -7.34 -33.59
CA LYS A 440 18.27 -7.88 -34.27
C LYS A 440 17.96 -8.91 -35.36
N LYS A 441 16.74 -9.47 -35.38
CA LYS A 441 16.28 -10.33 -36.47
C LYS A 441 16.02 -9.55 -37.75
N ALA A 442 15.80 -8.23 -37.66
CA ALA A 442 15.68 -7.39 -38.84
C ALA A 442 16.96 -7.49 -39.68
N ALA A 443 16.79 -7.48 -41.00
CA ALA A 443 17.90 -7.63 -41.92
C ALA A 443 18.97 -6.55 -41.70
N ALA A 444 20.24 -6.93 -41.80
CA ALA A 444 21.33 -5.97 -41.62
C ALA A 444 21.38 -4.92 -42.73
N VAL A 445 21.03 -5.31 -43.95
CA VAL A 445 20.75 -4.42 -45.09
C VAL A 445 19.28 -4.65 -45.42
N PRO A 446 18.41 -3.62 -45.39
CA PRO A 446 17.04 -3.77 -45.88
C PRO A 446 17.08 -4.02 -47.39
N VAL A 447 16.20 -4.90 -47.89
CA VAL A 447 16.03 -5.08 -49.33
C VAL A 447 15.31 -3.83 -49.87
N PRO A 448 15.85 -3.14 -50.89
CA PRO A 448 15.18 -1.97 -51.45
C PRO A 448 13.90 -2.39 -52.17
N HIS A 449 12.93 -1.48 -52.26
CA HIS A 449 11.71 -1.70 -53.04
C HIS A 449 12.04 -1.75 -54.54
N ALA A 450 11.32 -2.56 -55.30
CA ALA A 450 11.62 -2.80 -56.72
C ALA A 450 11.50 -1.52 -57.58
N GLY A 451 10.62 -0.61 -57.20
CA GLY A 451 10.48 0.73 -57.77
C GLY A 451 11.73 1.62 -57.66
N ALA A 452 12.72 1.27 -56.84
CA ALA A 452 14.00 1.99 -56.75
C ALA A 452 15.04 1.55 -57.79
N SER A 453 14.69 0.58 -58.65
CA SER A 453 15.54 0.18 -59.78
C SER A 453 15.76 1.35 -60.74
N TYR A 454 16.85 1.31 -61.52
CA TYR A 454 17.12 2.32 -62.55
C TYR A 454 16.07 2.34 -63.66
N ASN A 455 15.45 1.18 -63.92
CA ASN A 455 14.39 0.99 -64.90
C ASN A 455 13.29 0.10 -64.28
N PRO A 456 12.47 0.66 -63.39
CA PRO A 456 11.41 -0.05 -62.68
C PRO A 456 10.17 -0.24 -63.56
N ASP A 457 9.30 -1.18 -63.21
CA ASP A 457 7.95 -1.21 -63.77
C ASP A 457 7.15 0.00 -63.26
N TYR A 458 6.24 0.52 -64.10
CA TYR A 458 5.46 1.72 -63.80
C TYR A 458 4.70 1.58 -62.48
N LYS A 459 4.09 0.41 -62.24
CA LYS A 459 3.29 0.15 -61.04
C LYS A 459 4.13 0.15 -59.76
N GLU A 460 5.32 -0.45 -59.82
CA GLU A 460 6.20 -0.56 -58.65
C GLU A 460 6.84 0.78 -58.30
N HIS A 461 7.18 1.58 -59.33
CA HIS A 461 7.67 2.95 -59.16
C HIS A 461 6.59 3.87 -58.59
N GLU A 462 5.36 3.79 -59.11
CA GLU A 462 4.22 4.56 -58.58
C GLU A 462 3.93 4.21 -57.12
N GLN A 463 3.99 2.93 -56.74
CA GLN A 463 3.86 2.50 -55.34
C GLN A 463 4.94 3.11 -54.43
N LEU A 464 6.19 3.16 -54.90
CA LEU A 464 7.28 3.75 -54.13
C LEU A 464 7.09 5.26 -53.99
N LEU A 465 6.72 5.94 -55.08
CA LEU A 465 6.39 7.37 -55.07
C LEU A 465 5.23 7.68 -54.14
N GLN A 466 4.19 6.83 -54.12
CA GLN A 466 3.07 6.96 -53.19
C GLN A 466 3.53 6.79 -51.73
N GLU A 467 4.37 5.80 -51.42
CA GLU A 467 4.93 5.63 -50.07
C GLU A 467 5.77 6.85 -49.65
N ALA A 468 6.62 7.35 -50.54
CA ALA A 468 7.44 8.54 -50.31
C ALA A 468 6.55 9.79 -50.10
N TYR A 469 5.50 9.94 -50.91
CA TYR A 469 4.53 11.02 -50.82
C TYR A 469 3.74 10.98 -49.52
N GLU A 470 3.20 9.83 -49.13
CA GLU A 470 2.46 9.65 -47.87
C GLU A 470 3.34 9.98 -46.66
N LYS A 471 4.61 9.55 -46.69
CA LYS A 471 5.57 9.84 -45.64
C LYS A 471 5.90 11.34 -45.56
N ALA A 472 6.17 11.98 -46.69
CA ALA A 472 6.45 13.41 -46.75
C ALA A 472 5.24 14.23 -46.27
N LYS A 473 4.04 13.88 -46.73
CA LYS A 473 2.78 14.50 -46.31
C LYS A 473 2.55 14.35 -44.80
N ALA A 474 2.80 13.18 -44.23
CA ALA A 474 2.66 12.97 -42.79
C ALA A 474 3.67 13.81 -41.97
N GLU A 475 4.87 14.04 -42.49
CA GLU A 475 5.86 14.94 -41.87
C GLU A 475 5.39 16.41 -41.94
N GLU A 476 4.88 16.85 -43.09
CA GLU A 476 4.30 18.19 -43.27
C GLU A 476 3.09 18.43 -42.37
N ASP A 477 2.14 17.49 -42.33
CA ASP A 477 0.95 17.56 -41.48
C ASP A 477 1.36 17.64 -39.99
N ALA A 478 2.34 16.82 -39.57
CA ALA A 478 2.84 16.84 -38.20
C ALA A 478 3.57 18.15 -37.84
N ASP A 479 4.24 18.79 -38.80
CA ASP A 479 4.87 20.09 -38.59
C ASP A 479 3.84 21.23 -38.59
N ALA A 480 2.83 21.18 -39.47
CA ALA A 480 1.69 22.10 -39.49
C ALA A 480 0.90 22.02 -38.18
N GLU A 481 0.66 20.82 -37.64
CA GLU A 481 0.04 20.63 -36.32
C GLU A 481 0.89 21.24 -35.20
N LYS A 482 2.21 21.04 -35.21
CA LYS A 482 3.11 21.65 -34.22
C LYS A 482 3.09 23.17 -34.30
N GLU A 483 3.07 23.73 -35.50
CA GLU A 483 2.99 25.17 -35.73
C GLU A 483 1.64 25.74 -35.30
N TYR A 484 0.55 25.06 -35.66
CA TYR A 484 -0.80 25.38 -35.21
C TYR A 484 -0.89 25.36 -33.68
N LEU A 485 -0.41 24.30 -33.04
CA LEU A 485 -0.38 24.19 -31.58
C LEU A 485 0.51 25.27 -30.96
N LYS A 486 1.70 25.52 -31.52
CA LYS A 486 2.60 26.58 -31.05
C LYS A 486 1.95 27.96 -31.15
N ARG A 487 1.25 28.23 -32.25
CA ARG A 487 0.48 29.45 -32.46
C ARG A 487 -0.65 29.56 -31.45
N LYS A 488 -1.49 28.53 -31.31
CA LYS A 488 -2.53 28.46 -30.27
C LYS A 488 -1.98 28.65 -28.87
N PHE A 489 -0.88 28.00 -28.51
CA PHE A 489 -0.23 28.18 -27.21
C PHE A 489 0.37 29.58 -27.04
N SER A 490 0.85 30.23 -28.10
CA SER A 490 1.32 31.61 -28.05
C SER A 490 0.17 32.61 -27.90
N GLU A 491 -0.96 32.39 -28.61
CA GLU A 491 -2.17 33.20 -28.51
C GLU A 491 -2.83 33.05 -27.12
N LEU A 492 -2.83 31.83 -26.57
CA LEU A 492 -3.32 31.53 -25.22
C LEU A 492 -2.36 32.00 -24.11
N ARG A 493 -1.20 32.57 -24.44
CA ARG A 493 -0.39 33.33 -23.48
C ARG A 493 -0.76 34.81 -23.63
N PRO A 494 -1.80 35.31 -22.92
CA PRO A 494 -1.91 36.75 -22.73
C PRO A 494 -0.65 37.20 -21.98
N TYR A 495 -0.20 38.41 -22.28
CA TYR A 495 0.87 39.12 -21.59
C TYR A 495 0.81 38.84 -20.08
N ARG A 496 1.69 37.94 -19.61
CA ARG A 496 1.67 37.45 -18.23
C ARG A 496 2.47 38.40 -17.35
N ASN A 497 2.01 39.65 -17.31
CA ASN A 497 2.35 40.63 -16.30
C ASN A 497 1.05 41.03 -15.62
N ASP A 498 0.34 40.06 -15.03
CA ASP A 498 -0.46 40.28 -13.82
C ASP A 498 -0.93 38.93 -13.28
N ALA A 499 -0.75 38.78 -11.98
CA ALA A 499 -1.25 37.64 -11.23
C ALA A 499 -2.78 37.68 -11.22
N THR A 500 -3.39 36.48 -11.27
CA THR A 500 -4.82 36.23 -11.04
C THR A 500 -5.80 36.83 -12.06
N THR A 501 -5.97 36.15 -13.19
CA THR A 501 -7.24 36.19 -13.94
C THR A 501 -7.73 34.76 -14.14
N GLY A 502 -8.85 34.46 -13.49
CA GLY A 502 -9.59 33.22 -13.65
C GLY A 502 -10.15 33.10 -15.05
N MET A 503 -10.30 31.86 -15.50
CA MET A 503 -10.94 31.52 -16.77
C MET A 503 -12.38 32.04 -16.77
N VAL A 504 -12.70 33.00 -17.65
CA VAL A 504 -14.05 33.51 -17.84
C VAL A 504 -14.89 32.37 -18.42
N ILE A 505 -15.83 31.87 -17.63
CA ILE A 505 -16.88 30.96 -18.09
C ILE A 505 -17.83 31.81 -18.91
N GLY A 506 -17.98 31.48 -20.20
CA GLY A 506 -18.93 32.15 -21.08
C GLY A 506 -20.34 32.04 -20.52
N GLU A 507 -20.93 33.19 -20.22
CA GLU A 507 -22.32 33.34 -19.82
C GLU A 507 -23.19 32.90 -21.00
N PHE A 508 -23.80 31.72 -20.88
CA PHE A 508 -24.83 31.28 -21.81
C PHE A 508 -26.05 32.18 -21.60
N GLY A 509 -26.36 33.00 -22.59
CA GLY A 509 -27.59 33.76 -22.65
C GLY A 509 -28.78 32.81 -22.71
N GLU A 510 -29.62 32.87 -21.68
CA GLU A 510 -30.97 32.30 -21.72
C GLU A 510 -31.87 33.31 -22.45
N GLU A 511 -32.23 32.96 -23.69
CA GLU A 511 -33.34 33.57 -24.38
C GLU A 511 -34.63 33.33 -23.58
N ALA A 512 -35.39 34.41 -23.45
CA ALA A 512 -36.69 34.44 -22.82
C ALA A 512 -37.68 33.53 -23.56
N ASP A 513 -38.41 32.71 -22.79
CA ASP A 513 -39.71 32.20 -23.22
C ASP A 513 -40.75 32.54 -22.15
N GLU A 514 -41.58 33.52 -22.49
CA GLU A 514 -42.79 33.88 -21.77
C GLU A 514 -43.90 32.85 -22.07
N ASN A 515 -44.36 32.12 -21.05
CA ASN A 515 -45.78 31.94 -20.71
C ASN A 515 -46.01 30.70 -19.81
N GLN A 516 -46.54 30.90 -18.60
CA GLN A 516 -47.99 30.89 -18.33
C GLN A 516 -48.19 30.83 -16.80
N LYS A 517 -48.85 31.87 -16.26
CA LYS A 517 -49.32 31.93 -14.88
C LYS A 517 -50.39 30.85 -14.65
N GLY A 518 -50.01 29.76 -13.99
CA GLY A 518 -50.92 28.91 -13.24
C GLY A 518 -50.84 29.33 -11.77
N GLU A 519 -51.84 30.08 -11.30
CA GLU A 519 -52.05 30.34 -9.87
C GLU A 519 -52.44 29.03 -9.18
N GLU A 520 -51.46 28.27 -8.68
CA GLU A 520 -51.71 27.25 -7.66
C GLU A 520 -51.51 27.86 -6.28
N GLU A 521 -52.65 28.15 -5.67
CA GLU A 521 -52.84 28.58 -4.30
C GLU A 521 -52.09 27.64 -3.32
N TYR A 522 -51.00 28.14 -2.74
CA TYR A 522 -50.31 27.47 -1.63
C TYR A 522 -51.18 27.53 -0.37
N SER A 523 -52.14 26.61 -0.25
CA SER A 523 -52.81 26.36 1.02
C SER A 523 -51.82 25.70 1.98
N ALA A 524 -51.34 26.46 2.97
CA ALA A 524 -50.50 25.92 4.03
C ALA A 524 -51.24 24.76 4.73
N PRO A 525 -50.71 23.53 4.74
CA PRO A 525 -51.41 22.40 5.33
C PRO A 525 -51.58 22.63 6.83
N LYS A 526 -52.85 22.68 7.28
CA LYS A 526 -53.22 22.77 8.70
C LYS A 526 -52.50 21.67 9.48
N MET A 527 -51.81 22.03 10.57
CA MET A 527 -51.13 21.05 11.42
C MET A 527 -52.15 20.00 11.90
N PRO A 528 -51.87 18.69 11.70
CA PRO A 528 -52.82 17.67 12.08
C PRO A 528 -53.00 17.66 13.61
N GLY A 529 -54.26 17.65 14.05
CA GLY A 529 -54.61 17.55 15.47
C GLY A 529 -54.04 16.28 16.14
N ARG A 530 -53.97 16.31 17.48
CA ARG A 530 -53.37 15.25 18.29
C ARG A 530 -54.02 13.89 18.01
N LYS A 531 -53.25 12.97 17.42
CA LYS A 531 -53.72 11.62 17.04
C LYS A 531 -54.21 10.82 18.25
N THR A 532 -55.37 10.20 18.10
CA THR A 532 -55.95 9.27 19.09
C THR A 532 -55.15 7.97 19.17
N GLN A 533 -55.26 7.22 20.28
CA GLN A 533 -54.49 5.98 20.48
C GLN A 533 -54.80 4.93 19.40
N ALA A 534 -56.06 4.85 18.94
CA ALA A 534 -56.48 3.98 17.84
C ALA A 534 -55.83 4.39 16.50
N GLN A 535 -55.75 5.69 16.21
CA GLN A 535 -55.06 6.21 15.02
C GLN A 535 -53.55 5.91 15.05
N ARG A 536 -52.89 6.01 16.22
CA ARG A 536 -51.47 5.62 16.39
C ARG A 536 -51.25 4.13 16.16
N ARG A 537 -52.14 3.26 16.65
CA ARG A 537 -52.07 1.81 16.42
C ARG A 537 -52.28 1.47 14.93
N ARG A 538 -53.21 2.14 14.24
CA ARG A 538 -53.45 1.96 12.80
C ARG A 538 -52.27 2.44 11.95
N GLU A 539 -51.67 3.57 12.30
CA GLU A 539 -50.47 4.10 11.64
C GLU A 539 -49.24 3.23 11.91
N ALA A 540 -49.07 2.71 13.13
CA ALA A 540 -48.01 1.76 13.45
C ALA A 540 -48.11 0.49 12.60
N ARG A 541 -49.32 -0.09 12.47
CA ARG A 541 -49.59 -1.23 11.58
C ARG A 541 -49.32 -0.89 10.11
N ALA A 542 -49.74 0.27 9.63
CA ALA A 542 -49.47 0.72 8.25
C ALA A 542 -47.96 0.93 8.00
N LYS A 543 -47.23 1.46 8.98
CA LYS A 543 -45.76 1.64 8.91
C LYS A 543 -45.04 0.28 8.90
N GLU A 544 -45.51 -0.68 9.69
CA GLU A 544 -44.99 -2.04 9.69
C GLU A 544 -45.24 -2.74 8.35
N GLN A 545 -46.45 -2.65 7.80
CA GLN A 545 -46.77 -3.17 6.46
C GLN A 545 -45.89 -2.54 5.37
N LYS A 546 -45.66 -1.22 5.44
CA LYS A 546 -44.73 -0.52 4.52
C LYS A 546 -43.30 -1.05 4.68
N ARG A 547 -42.79 -1.22 5.91
CA ARG A 547 -41.45 -1.78 6.17
C ARG A 547 -41.32 -3.21 5.63
N VAL A 548 -42.32 -4.06 5.84
CA VAL A 548 -42.35 -5.43 5.31
C VAL A 548 -42.40 -5.42 3.78
N ALA A 549 -43.19 -4.54 3.17
CA ALA A 549 -43.24 -4.39 1.71
C ALA A 549 -41.90 -3.91 1.13
N GLU A 550 -41.23 -2.95 1.78
CA GLU A 550 -39.88 -2.50 1.41
C GLU A 550 -38.84 -3.61 1.55
N GLN A 551 -38.89 -4.39 2.63
CA GLN A 551 -38.03 -5.56 2.82
C GLN A 551 -38.27 -6.60 1.72
N ARG A 552 -39.53 -6.91 1.40
CA ARG A 552 -39.88 -7.81 0.29
C ARG A 552 -39.38 -7.29 -1.06
N LYS A 553 -39.51 -5.98 -1.33
CA LYS A 553 -38.96 -5.34 -2.54
C LYS A 553 -37.44 -5.47 -2.59
N LYS A 554 -36.73 -5.21 -1.49
CA LYS A 554 -35.26 -5.37 -1.39
C LYS A 554 -34.84 -6.82 -1.61
N MET A 555 -35.51 -7.77 -0.98
CA MET A 555 -35.24 -9.21 -1.17
C MET A 555 -35.50 -9.65 -2.61
N ARG A 556 -36.54 -9.12 -3.26
CA ARG A 556 -36.83 -9.39 -4.68
C ARG A 556 -35.72 -8.86 -5.59
N ILE A 557 -35.23 -7.64 -5.34
CA ILE A 557 -34.11 -7.05 -6.09
C ILE A 557 -32.84 -7.87 -5.87
N GLN A 558 -32.50 -8.22 -4.63
CA GLN A 558 -31.34 -9.06 -4.31
C GLN A 558 -31.42 -10.44 -4.98
N ARG A 559 -32.60 -11.08 -4.97
CA ARG A 559 -32.82 -12.35 -5.66
C ARG A 559 -32.67 -12.21 -7.18
N GLY A 560 -33.17 -11.12 -7.76
CA GLY A 560 -32.95 -10.77 -9.17
C GLY A 560 -31.46 -10.64 -9.50
N MET A 561 -30.71 -9.89 -8.70
CA MET A 561 -29.26 -9.75 -8.85
C MET A 561 -28.54 -11.10 -8.79
N VAL A 562 -28.84 -11.93 -7.79
CA VAL A 562 -28.25 -13.27 -7.62
C VAL A 562 -28.59 -14.18 -8.80
N SER A 563 -29.81 -14.11 -9.33
CA SER A 563 -30.20 -14.89 -10.52
C SER A 563 -29.49 -14.44 -11.80
N GLU A 564 -29.16 -13.16 -11.93
CA GLU A 564 -28.43 -12.61 -13.07
C GLU A 564 -26.91 -12.78 -12.98
N MET A 565 -26.36 -13.04 -11.78
CA MET A 565 -24.92 -13.24 -11.56
C MET A 565 -24.25 -14.20 -12.56
N PRO A 566 -24.77 -15.42 -12.83
CA PRO A 566 -24.11 -16.33 -13.78
C PRO A 566 -24.08 -15.77 -15.21
N ALA A 567 -25.13 -15.08 -15.65
CA ALA A 567 -25.16 -14.45 -16.97
C ALA A 567 -24.14 -13.29 -17.05
N ARG A 568 -24.04 -12.47 -16.00
CA ARG A 568 -23.04 -11.39 -15.90
C ARG A 568 -21.62 -11.94 -15.85
N ALA A 569 -21.38 -13.02 -15.10
CA ALA A 569 -20.07 -13.67 -15.04
C ALA A 569 -19.65 -14.25 -16.40
N LYS A 570 -20.58 -14.85 -17.16
CA LYS A 570 -20.32 -15.30 -18.55
C LYS A 570 -19.97 -14.12 -19.47
N LYS A 571 -20.74 -13.03 -19.41
CA LYS A 571 -20.45 -11.80 -20.18
C LYS A 571 -19.08 -11.21 -19.84
N LEU A 572 -18.73 -11.11 -18.56
CA LEU A 572 -17.41 -10.64 -18.13
C LEU A 572 -16.29 -11.55 -18.63
N LYS A 573 -16.46 -12.87 -18.56
CA LYS A 573 -15.49 -13.83 -19.13
C LYS A 573 -15.30 -13.63 -20.62
N ALA A 574 -16.39 -13.49 -21.39
CA ALA A 574 -16.34 -13.21 -22.83
C ALA A 574 -15.61 -11.88 -23.13
N LEU A 575 -15.97 -10.82 -22.43
CA LEU A 575 -15.29 -9.52 -22.56
C LEU A 575 -13.80 -9.59 -22.18
N THR A 576 -13.44 -10.37 -21.16
CA THR A 576 -12.03 -10.56 -20.80
C THR A 576 -11.26 -11.35 -21.85
N SER A 577 -11.85 -12.40 -22.44
CA SER A 577 -11.23 -13.16 -23.52
C SER A 577 -11.09 -12.35 -24.80
N GLU A 578 -12.11 -11.56 -25.16
CA GLU A 578 -12.04 -10.63 -26.30
C GLU A 578 -10.95 -9.58 -26.10
N ARG A 579 -10.86 -8.99 -24.90
CA ARG A 579 -9.80 -8.04 -24.55
C ARG A 579 -8.41 -8.68 -24.57
N GLN A 580 -8.29 -9.93 -24.13
CA GLN A 580 -7.04 -10.69 -24.18
C GLN A 580 -6.65 -10.98 -25.64
N ALA A 581 -7.58 -11.45 -26.47
CA ALA A 581 -7.35 -11.71 -27.89
C ALA A 581 -6.89 -10.44 -28.63
N LEU A 582 -7.56 -9.30 -28.41
CA LEU A 582 -7.15 -8.01 -28.98
C LEU A 582 -5.76 -7.56 -28.47
N ALA A 583 -5.43 -7.84 -27.21
CA ALA A 583 -4.11 -7.52 -26.66
C ALA A 583 -3.01 -8.40 -27.25
N ASP A 584 -3.28 -9.69 -27.44
CA ASP A 584 -2.36 -10.65 -28.05
C ASP A 584 -2.15 -10.34 -29.53
N GLU A 585 -3.21 -9.98 -30.26
CA GLU A 585 -3.11 -9.54 -31.65
C GLU A 585 -2.24 -8.28 -31.78
N ARG A 586 -2.46 -7.27 -30.91
CA ARG A 586 -1.61 -6.07 -30.85
C ARG A 586 -0.14 -6.41 -30.54
N ARG A 587 0.08 -7.38 -29.64
CA ARG A 587 1.42 -7.85 -29.29
C ARG A 587 2.08 -8.55 -30.48
N GLN A 588 1.36 -9.41 -31.19
CA GLN A 588 1.85 -10.10 -32.38
C GLN A 588 2.19 -9.09 -33.49
N ARG A 589 1.30 -8.14 -33.79
CA ARG A 589 1.54 -7.05 -34.76
C ARG A 589 2.78 -6.22 -34.39
N LYS A 590 3.00 -5.95 -33.10
CA LYS A 590 4.21 -5.27 -32.63
C LYS A 590 5.46 -6.12 -32.82
N LEU A 591 5.38 -7.43 -32.57
CA LEU A 591 6.49 -8.36 -32.75
C LEU A 591 6.85 -8.51 -34.23
N THR A 592 5.88 -8.64 -35.13
CA THR A 592 6.12 -8.70 -36.59
C THR A 592 6.73 -7.40 -37.10
N ARG A 593 6.17 -6.25 -36.72
CA ARG A 593 6.76 -4.93 -37.02
C ARG A 593 8.20 -4.82 -36.53
N MET A 594 8.49 -5.28 -35.31
CA MET A 594 9.86 -5.24 -34.78
C MET A 594 10.80 -6.26 -35.44
N GLN A 595 10.29 -7.34 -36.01
CA GLN A 595 11.10 -8.28 -36.79
C GLN A 595 11.46 -7.72 -38.17
N GLU A 596 10.53 -6.99 -38.81
CA GLU A 596 10.73 -6.39 -40.13
C GLU A 596 11.54 -5.09 -40.06
N LYS A 597 11.04 -4.10 -39.30
CA LYS A 597 11.58 -2.73 -39.24
C LYS A 597 12.46 -2.46 -38.01
N GLY A 598 12.61 -3.44 -37.12
CA GLY A 598 13.36 -3.25 -35.88
C GLY A 598 12.68 -2.27 -34.93
N ILE A 599 13.48 -1.43 -34.29
CA ILE A 599 13.06 -0.40 -33.31
C ILE A 599 12.92 0.97 -33.97
N ALA A 600 12.94 1.05 -35.31
CA ALA A 600 12.71 2.29 -36.04
C ALA A 600 11.35 2.93 -35.68
N GLY A 601 11.35 4.24 -35.43
CA GLY A 601 10.17 5.02 -34.99
C GLY A 601 9.83 4.87 -33.51
N LEU A 602 10.41 3.89 -32.80
CA LEU A 602 10.17 3.69 -31.37
C LEU A 602 11.21 4.46 -30.54
N ARG A 603 10.75 5.00 -29.40
CA ARG A 603 11.60 5.70 -28.44
C ARG A 603 12.11 4.75 -27.36
N VAL A 604 13.37 4.33 -27.50
CA VAL A 604 14.08 3.49 -26.50
C VAL A 604 14.78 4.35 -25.45
N SER A 605 15.38 5.46 -25.86
CA SER A 605 16.17 6.36 -25.00
C SER A 605 15.61 7.78 -25.02
N LYS A 606 16.44 8.79 -24.74
CA LYS A 606 16.07 10.21 -24.82
C LYS A 606 15.55 10.59 -26.21
N TYR A 607 16.13 10.02 -27.26
CA TYR A 607 15.77 10.28 -28.66
C TYR A 607 15.02 9.09 -29.26
N SER A 608 14.08 9.38 -30.16
CA SER A 608 13.43 8.33 -30.96
C SER A 608 14.40 7.84 -32.04
N VAL A 609 14.36 6.55 -32.34
CA VAL A 609 15.10 5.99 -33.47
C VAL A 609 14.46 6.51 -34.75
N PRO A 610 15.21 7.14 -35.67
CA PRO A 610 14.67 7.63 -36.93
C PRO A 610 14.16 6.46 -37.77
N GLU A 611 13.09 6.69 -38.53
CA GLU A 611 12.65 5.74 -39.55
C GLU A 611 13.57 5.80 -40.77
N SER A 612 13.64 4.69 -41.52
CA SER A 612 14.46 4.60 -42.74
C SER A 612 14.00 5.63 -43.75
N ARG A 613 14.96 6.30 -44.40
CA ARG A 613 14.68 7.22 -45.51
C ARG A 613 14.14 6.43 -46.70
N VAL A 614 13.21 7.03 -47.44
CA VAL A 614 12.73 6.51 -48.71
C VAL A 614 13.37 7.38 -49.76
N ASP A 615 14.34 6.82 -50.49
CA ASP A 615 15.07 7.50 -51.56
C ASP A 615 14.42 7.06 -52.89
N VAL A 616 13.95 8.01 -53.70
CA VAL A 616 13.20 7.75 -54.94
C VAL A 616 13.51 8.82 -55.99
N GLN A 617 13.71 8.39 -57.24
CA GLN A 617 13.83 9.30 -58.38
C GLN A 617 12.43 9.73 -58.82
N THR A 618 12.24 11.03 -59.07
CA THR A 618 11.03 11.50 -59.74
C THR A 618 10.99 11.05 -61.21
N GLY A 619 9.82 11.08 -61.85
CA GLY A 619 9.67 10.64 -63.24
C GLY A 619 10.60 11.38 -64.23
N ASP A 620 10.90 12.65 -63.97
CA ASP A 620 11.80 13.48 -64.78
C ASP A 620 13.29 13.15 -64.54
N GLU A 621 13.60 12.57 -63.38
CA GLU A 621 14.96 12.20 -62.95
C GLU A 621 15.31 10.75 -63.30
N LEU A 622 14.30 9.92 -63.57
CA LEU A 622 14.46 8.52 -63.94
C LEU A 622 15.20 8.42 -65.28
N SER A 623 16.42 7.88 -65.24
CA SER A 623 17.28 7.80 -66.42
C SER A 623 17.08 6.49 -67.17
N GLU A 624 16.93 6.55 -68.50
CA GLU A 624 16.87 5.34 -69.33
C GLU A 624 18.20 4.54 -69.38
N ASN A 625 19.34 5.16 -69.03
CA ASN A 625 20.69 4.60 -69.21
C ASN A 625 21.58 4.85 -67.99
N PHE A 626 22.35 3.82 -67.57
CA PHE A 626 23.35 3.87 -66.50
C PHE A 626 24.36 5.02 -66.59
N ARG A 627 24.70 5.50 -67.79
CA ARG A 627 25.63 6.64 -67.94
C ARG A 627 25.03 7.97 -67.45
N LYS A 628 23.71 8.10 -67.48
CA LYS A 628 22.97 9.29 -67.03
C LYS A 628 22.41 9.11 -65.61
N LEU A 629 22.45 7.90 -65.06
CA LEU A 629 21.95 7.57 -63.74
C LEU A 629 22.71 8.37 -62.68
N LYS A 630 21.97 9.21 -61.94
CA LYS A 630 22.49 9.87 -60.76
C LYS A 630 22.29 8.91 -59.57
N PRO A 631 23.36 8.51 -58.87
CA PRO A 631 23.21 7.69 -57.68
C PRO A 631 22.52 8.49 -56.58
N GLU A 632 21.52 7.87 -55.96
CA GLU A 632 20.74 8.48 -54.87
C GLU A 632 21.05 7.85 -53.52
N GLY A 633 20.69 8.57 -52.47
CA GLY A 633 20.83 8.11 -51.10
C GLY A 633 22.25 8.17 -50.54
N ASN A 634 22.36 7.86 -49.26
CA ASN A 634 23.64 7.76 -48.57
C ASN A 634 23.73 6.43 -47.82
N LEU A 635 24.58 5.55 -48.33
CA LEU A 635 24.79 4.21 -47.78
C LEU A 635 25.26 4.24 -46.32
N PHE A 636 26.04 5.24 -45.92
CA PHE A 636 26.45 5.37 -44.52
C PHE A 636 25.25 5.60 -43.61
N TRP A 637 24.31 6.46 -44.04
CA TRP A 637 23.08 6.72 -43.29
C TRP A 637 22.18 5.50 -43.21
N ASP A 638 22.00 4.76 -44.30
CA ASP A 638 21.22 3.51 -44.30
C ASP A 638 21.82 2.48 -43.32
N ARG A 639 23.14 2.25 -43.39
CA ARG A 639 23.83 1.33 -42.47
C ARG A 639 23.76 1.78 -41.02
N PHE A 640 23.92 3.07 -40.76
CA PHE A 640 23.83 3.64 -39.42
C PHE A 640 22.41 3.53 -38.86
N GLN A 641 21.38 3.85 -39.65
CA GLN A 641 19.98 3.71 -39.27
C GLN A 641 19.61 2.24 -39.05
N SER A 642 20.10 1.31 -39.87
CA SER A 642 19.95 -0.13 -39.65
C SER A 642 20.57 -0.60 -38.33
N MET A 643 21.74 -0.08 -37.94
CA MET A 643 22.34 -0.40 -36.64
C MET A 643 21.49 0.14 -35.47
N GLN A 644 20.86 1.31 -35.65
CA GLN A 644 19.95 1.87 -34.66
C GLN A 644 18.63 1.09 -34.58
N ALA A 645 18.04 0.75 -35.72
CA ALA A 645 16.83 -0.06 -35.83
C ALA A 645 17.03 -1.45 -35.20
N ARG A 646 18.18 -2.10 -35.42
CA ARG A 646 18.52 -3.38 -34.76
C ARG A 646 18.86 -3.24 -33.28
N GLY A 647 18.96 -2.02 -32.76
CA GLY A 647 19.33 -1.75 -31.37
C GLY A 647 20.76 -2.18 -31.04
N LEU A 648 21.68 -2.09 -32.00
CA LEU A 648 23.12 -2.24 -31.79
C LEU A 648 23.76 -0.92 -31.34
N VAL A 649 23.23 0.19 -31.86
CA VAL A 649 23.64 1.56 -31.53
C VAL A 649 22.40 2.33 -31.08
N GLU A 650 22.56 3.21 -30.10
CA GLU A 650 21.46 4.05 -29.66
C GLU A 650 21.27 5.30 -30.52
N ALA A 651 20.05 5.82 -30.59
CA ALA A 651 19.77 7.09 -31.24
C ALA A 651 20.33 8.26 -30.42
N ARG A 652 21.23 9.05 -31.03
CA ARG A 652 21.84 10.25 -30.45
C ARG A 652 21.80 11.41 -31.45
N ARG A 653 21.87 12.64 -30.92
CA ARG A 653 22.07 13.86 -31.72
C ARG A 653 23.47 14.42 -31.46
N PRO A 654 24.11 15.05 -32.46
CA PRO A 654 25.40 15.72 -32.25
C PRO A 654 25.23 16.81 -31.18
N VAL A 655 26.06 16.76 -30.15
CA VAL A 655 26.07 17.77 -29.09
C VAL A 655 26.90 18.94 -29.60
N GLN A 656 26.21 19.99 -30.05
CA GLN A 656 26.87 21.23 -30.40
C GLN A 656 27.50 21.85 -29.15
N PRO A 657 28.70 22.46 -29.26
CA PRO A 657 29.32 23.13 -28.13
C PRO A 657 28.39 24.25 -27.64
N SER A 658 27.74 24.01 -26.50
CA SER A 658 26.92 25.05 -25.86
C SER A 658 27.83 26.20 -25.48
N ARG A 659 27.36 27.44 -25.71
CA ARG A 659 28.01 28.63 -25.15
C ARG A 659 28.25 28.37 -23.66
N ARG A 660 29.51 28.50 -23.22
CA ARG A 660 29.87 28.26 -21.82
C ARG A 660 28.97 29.14 -20.94
N LYS A 661 28.29 28.54 -19.96
CA LYS A 661 27.44 29.27 -19.02
C LYS A 661 28.22 30.34 -18.26
N ARG A 662 29.47 30.00 -17.90
CA ARG A 662 30.42 30.93 -17.30
C ARG A 662 31.28 31.55 -18.41
N LYS A 663 31.33 32.89 -18.46
CA LYS A 663 32.26 33.60 -19.32
C LYS A 663 33.68 33.34 -18.81
N THR A 664 34.58 32.87 -19.68
CA THR A 664 36.01 32.81 -19.33
C THR A 664 36.49 34.25 -19.16
N LYS A 665 36.93 34.61 -17.96
CA LYS A 665 37.64 35.88 -17.74
C LYS A 665 39.08 35.67 -18.19
N SER A 666 39.46 36.26 -19.31
CA SER A 666 40.88 36.41 -19.66
C SER A 666 41.45 37.52 -18.79
N TYR A 667 42.47 37.18 -18.00
CA TYR A 667 43.21 38.14 -17.20
C TYR A 667 44.62 38.24 -17.78
N ASP A 668 45.05 39.45 -18.11
CA ASP A 668 46.43 39.66 -18.55
C ASP A 668 47.39 39.34 -17.40
N ARG A 669 48.40 38.53 -17.67
CA ARG A 669 49.45 38.28 -16.67
C ARG A 669 50.05 39.62 -16.22
N HIS A 670 50.15 39.81 -14.90
CA HIS A 670 50.82 40.96 -14.31
C HIS A 670 52.24 41.11 -14.88
N SER A 671 52.70 42.36 -15.06
CA SER A 671 54.01 42.68 -15.65
C SER A 671 55.18 41.98 -14.97
N PHE A 672 55.21 41.94 -13.64
CA PHE A 672 56.29 41.30 -12.86
C PHE A 672 56.33 39.76 -12.95
N LYS A 673 55.35 39.13 -13.62
CA LYS A 673 55.32 37.68 -13.90
C LYS A 673 55.57 37.36 -15.38
N ARG A 674 55.91 38.37 -16.19
CA ARG A 674 56.22 38.22 -17.62
C ARG A 674 57.72 38.06 -17.87
N ASP A 675 58.56 38.65 -17.02
CA ASP A 675 60.00 38.41 -16.94
C ASP A 675 60.29 37.13 -16.14
#